data_AF-A0A1B9I6M5-F1
#
_entry.id   AF-A0A1B9I6M5-F1
#
_cell.length_a   1.000
_cell.length_b   1.000
_cell.length_c   1.000
_cell.angle_alpha   90.00
_cell.angle_beta   90.00
_cell.angle_gamma   90.00
#
_symmetry.space_group_name_H-M   'P 1'
#
loop_
_entity.id
_entity.type
_entity.pdbx_description
1 polymer ?
#
loop_
_entity_poly.entity_id
_entity_poly.type
_entity_poly.pdbx_seq_one_letter_code
_entity_poly.pdbx_strand_id
1 'polypeptide(L)'
;MNLYNHQQTSSSSSNSSTRTQDSTIVDSDKSYLLPCPKRRRRRDSSSVVEDPQTMTLKIPSHRTCQRTIGRYSSHSTFFILSCLLVLFLPLISAAPPCVRFADYDSINQMFIDGGPGTKVYLCPNKLYRLSGTIVFTAADQEIATFGYPTGSERAILRVEGLKTSTAIQGDCRRCARVGIRSLIIDGNRKKLGRIINSDDATGLVVLGGNEGQSIKNCWIKNPRGFTGIHIREGDKLQCSGSVIDKNEIGPVGEEYDPDIDGEDPEISPLGRPLADGLSIACKDSFVRDNTFYDNTDASIVIYCSPGTLIHANHITARSLSSMAGILLVDQTPFDGDYSGVLIKQNIIDAASRSIRVGIGIGSTIWSDDTETILKGGTVINNGLKGRYMGFGIVAAGLENWKIKGNWDEATHQGKKSARCFDDPVNPDPMPFMFNEATVKDSEFQPGFQNHDFQYVVCIDGLYDKSNPPKHDLPPLPHDMDNQEAEKEAIPPKDIHKQRQKEEKAQKEQDQESILENSEQVEKSIEDEKDYPVVGEVSPAGFSTGSEVMDDILEHSQQRMLEAIDHLHRRVDILASNLPKKTKGKKEIGNLDPAISTHLEKLQRRIEHLENSQRTLLESAVNMRSSIQLWDQEMSAVGEWQYDILLDVRHKLDLHLNHPDTLHLENIELPQINSPRVVEDHSHPSIERDGLRDLSNKERLNTLNQNDSWGWWFKVLLIQGIVGFGCWGIRNWWKRRRIHSKIL
;
A
#
# COMPACT_ATOMS: atom_id res chain seq x y z
N MET A 1 12.73 18.22 5.35
CA MET A 1 13.01 19.67 5.29
C MET A 1 11.68 20.38 5.20
N ASN A 2 11.50 21.42 6.02
CA ASN A 2 10.32 22.23 6.32
C ASN A 2 9.24 21.64 7.25
N LEU A 3 9.44 22.03 8.52
CA LEU A 3 8.58 21.92 9.69
C LEU A 3 7.36 22.85 9.59
N TYR A 4 6.20 22.34 10.02
CA TYR A 4 5.04 23.14 10.35
C TYR A 4 5.17 23.69 11.78
N ASN A 5 5.11 25.02 11.92
CA ASN A 5 4.97 25.70 13.20
C ASN A 5 3.73 26.61 13.09
N HIS A 6 2.70 26.29 13.88
CA HIS A 6 1.49 27.12 13.97
C HIS A 6 1.78 28.37 14.82
N GLN A 7 1.66 29.55 14.20
CA GLN A 7 1.51 30.82 14.91
C GLN A 7 0.03 31.05 15.22
N GLN A 8 -0.34 31.02 16.49
CA GLN A 8 -1.60 31.57 16.99
C GLN A 8 -1.42 33.08 17.19
N THR A 9 -2.21 33.87 16.47
CA THR A 9 -2.43 35.30 16.74
C THR A 9 -3.65 35.45 17.64
N SER A 10 -3.44 35.83 18.89
CA SER A 10 -4.51 36.18 19.82
C SER A 10 -4.84 37.67 19.70
N SER A 11 -6.01 37.94 19.11
CA SER A 11 -6.66 39.25 19.16
C SER A 11 -7.41 39.44 20.48
N SER A 12 -7.13 40.56 21.10
CA SER A 12 -7.79 41.15 22.26
C SER A 12 -9.27 41.46 22.06
N SER A 13 -10.14 41.08 22.99
CA SER A 13 -11.36 41.84 23.37
C SER A 13 -11.94 41.25 24.67
N SER A 14 -11.75 41.96 25.78
CA SER A 14 -12.76 42.79 26.47
C SER A 14 -13.74 41.99 27.34
N ASN A 15 -13.36 41.90 28.62
CA ASN A 15 -14.24 41.59 29.74
C ASN A 15 -15.45 42.55 29.77
N SER A 16 -16.66 42.01 29.78
CA SER A 16 -17.79 42.68 30.44
C SER A 16 -18.52 41.67 31.31
N SER A 17 -18.52 41.98 32.59
CA SER A 17 -19.20 41.28 33.66
C SER A 17 -20.67 41.67 33.65
N THR A 18 -21.57 40.69 33.74
CA THR A 18 -22.87 40.92 34.39
C THR A 18 -23.31 39.67 35.14
N ARG A 19 -23.62 39.95 36.40
CA ARG A 19 -24.05 39.13 37.51
C ARG A 19 -25.57 39.04 37.48
N THR A 20 -26.17 37.86 37.68
CA THR A 20 -27.23 37.60 38.70
C THR A 20 -27.82 36.19 38.62
N GLN A 21 -27.87 35.54 39.80
CA GLN A 21 -28.96 34.72 40.38
C GLN A 21 -29.44 33.46 39.63
N ASP A 22 -29.90 32.38 40.26
CA ASP A 22 -29.77 31.74 41.57
C ASP A 22 -30.65 30.47 41.44
N SER A 23 -30.15 29.33 41.91
CA SER A 23 -30.89 28.18 42.46
C SER A 23 -32.25 27.75 41.84
N THR A 24 -32.36 26.47 41.45
CA THR A 24 -33.15 25.53 42.28
C THR A 24 -32.85 24.06 41.94
N ILE A 25 -32.56 23.34 43.01
CA ILE A 25 -32.31 21.90 43.13
C ILE A 25 -33.68 21.21 43.27
N VAL A 26 -33.89 20.10 42.57
CA VAL A 26 -34.89 19.09 42.97
C VAL A 26 -34.27 17.70 42.78
N ASP A 27 -33.82 17.15 43.91
CA ASP A 27 -33.60 15.73 44.13
C ASP A 27 -34.93 14.96 44.09
N SER A 28 -34.91 13.76 43.53
CA SER A 28 -35.85 12.72 43.95
C SER A 28 -35.21 11.33 43.92
N ASP A 29 -34.87 10.89 45.13
CA ASP A 29 -34.60 9.52 45.54
C ASP A 29 -35.62 8.51 45.00
N LYS A 30 -35.15 7.31 44.67
CA LYS A 30 -35.86 6.07 44.98
C LYS A 30 -34.93 4.86 45.06
N SER A 31 -34.70 4.45 46.30
CA SER A 31 -34.06 3.22 46.75
C SER A 31 -35.09 2.09 46.89
N TYR A 32 -34.77 0.87 46.43
CA TYR A 32 -35.32 -0.41 46.94
C TYR A 32 -34.30 -1.52 46.62
N LEU A 33 -33.50 -1.94 47.61
CA LEU A 33 -33.70 -3.15 48.45
C LEU A 33 -33.58 -4.49 47.69
N LEU A 34 -32.42 -5.13 47.91
CA LEU A 34 -32.15 -6.56 47.75
C LEU A 34 -33.11 -7.41 48.58
N PRO A 35 -33.34 -8.68 48.18
CA PRO A 35 -32.83 -9.73 49.06
C PRO A 35 -32.27 -10.96 48.32
N CYS A 36 -31.15 -11.45 48.84
CA CYS A 36 -30.70 -12.83 48.69
C CYS A 36 -31.40 -13.69 49.75
N PRO A 37 -31.77 -14.97 49.47
CA PRO A 37 -31.14 -16.03 50.26
C PRO A 37 -31.01 -17.43 49.61
N LYS A 38 -29.92 -18.11 50.03
CA LYS A 38 -29.81 -19.52 50.49
C LYS A 38 -30.08 -20.70 49.54
N ARG A 39 -28.98 -21.40 49.21
CA ARG A 39 -28.66 -22.82 49.50
C ARG A 39 -29.84 -23.81 49.71
N ARG A 40 -29.95 -24.83 48.84
CA ARG A 40 -30.43 -26.19 49.21
C ARG A 40 -29.87 -27.30 48.30
N ARG A 41 -29.68 -28.47 48.92
CA ARG A 41 -29.07 -29.74 48.48
C ARG A 41 -30.10 -30.70 47.86
N ARG A 42 -29.59 -31.70 47.11
CA ARG A 42 -30.17 -33.05 46.76
C ARG A 42 -31.36 -33.01 45.77
N ARG A 43 -31.61 -33.96 44.87
CA ARG A 43 -31.19 -35.38 44.69
C ARG A 43 -31.57 -35.90 43.27
N ASP A 44 -30.82 -36.87 42.75
CA ASP A 44 -31.15 -38.06 41.92
C ASP A 44 -32.08 -38.01 40.68
N SER A 45 -31.55 -38.39 39.52
CA SER A 45 -32.04 -39.44 38.57
C SER A 45 -31.12 -39.50 37.35
N SER A 46 -30.17 -40.45 37.28
CA SER A 46 -30.27 -41.77 36.62
C SER A 46 -30.29 -41.76 35.08
N SER A 47 -29.14 -42.02 34.45
CA SER A 47 -28.97 -42.93 33.30
C SER A 47 -27.48 -43.28 33.14
N VAL A 48 -27.09 -44.52 33.48
CA VAL A 48 -26.55 -45.56 32.56
C VAL A 48 -25.22 -45.12 31.93
N VAL A 49 -24.07 -45.30 32.60
CA VAL A 49 -23.19 -46.50 32.62
C VAL A 49 -23.06 -47.18 31.26
N GLU A 50 -21.95 -46.91 30.56
CA GLU A 50 -21.14 -47.94 29.87
C GLU A 50 -19.78 -47.36 29.46
N ASP A 51 -18.72 -48.00 29.94
CA ASP A 51 -17.30 -47.83 29.58
C ASP A 51 -16.61 -49.14 30.06
N PRO A 52 -15.41 -49.53 29.62
CA PRO A 52 -14.86 -49.62 28.27
C PRO A 52 -14.40 -51.08 27.97
N GLN A 53 -14.32 -51.49 26.69
CA GLN A 53 -13.57 -52.71 26.31
C GLN A 53 -12.53 -52.45 25.22
N THR A 54 -11.29 -52.51 25.66
CA THR A 54 -10.04 -52.72 24.95
C THR A 54 -10.09 -54.00 24.10
N MET A 55 -10.11 -53.87 22.77
CA MET A 55 -9.85 -54.98 21.86
C MET A 55 -8.38 -54.96 21.40
N THR A 56 -7.64 -55.96 21.90
CA THR A 56 -6.33 -56.39 21.44
C THR A 56 -6.51 -57.34 20.25
N LEU A 57 -6.03 -56.95 19.07
CA LEU A 57 -6.00 -57.81 17.88
C LEU A 57 -4.68 -58.61 17.83
N LYS A 58 -4.76 -59.89 18.22
CA LYS A 58 -3.83 -60.96 17.86
C LYS A 58 -4.32 -61.61 16.57
N ILE A 59 -3.45 -61.73 15.56
CA ILE A 59 -3.68 -62.53 14.34
C ILE A 59 -2.42 -63.37 14.06
N PRO A 60 -2.55 -64.60 13.53
CA PRO A 60 -1.76 -65.75 13.94
C PRO A 60 -0.59 -66.11 13.01
N SER A 61 0.31 -66.93 13.58
CA SER A 61 1.40 -67.60 12.89
C SER A 61 0.88 -68.55 11.80
N HIS A 62 1.33 -68.38 10.56
CA HIS A 62 1.10 -69.33 9.49
C HIS A 62 2.38 -70.11 9.15
N ARG A 63 2.17 -71.44 9.05
CA ARG A 63 3.14 -72.48 8.77
C ARG A 63 3.82 -72.35 7.41
N THR A 64 5.08 -72.75 7.42
CA THR A 64 5.95 -73.10 6.30
C THR A 64 5.35 -74.17 5.40
N CYS A 65 5.29 -73.89 4.10
CA CYS A 65 5.14 -74.90 3.04
C CYS A 65 6.16 -74.60 1.94
N GLN A 66 7.20 -75.42 1.87
CA GLN A 66 8.20 -75.41 0.79
C GLN A 66 7.56 -75.97 -0.49
N ARG A 67 7.51 -75.14 -1.54
CA ARG A 67 7.30 -75.60 -2.92
C ARG A 67 8.44 -75.06 -3.79
N THR A 68 9.19 -76.00 -4.33
CA THR A 68 10.21 -75.87 -5.38
C THR A 68 9.59 -75.26 -6.64
N ILE A 69 10.03 -74.04 -7.00
CA ILE A 69 9.73 -73.40 -8.29
C ILE A 69 11.04 -73.00 -8.94
N GLY A 70 11.17 -73.36 -10.22
CA GLY A 70 12.41 -73.39 -10.99
C GLY A 70 13.06 -72.03 -11.24
N ARG A 71 14.38 -72.10 -11.40
CA ARG A 71 15.26 -71.02 -11.86
C ARG A 71 14.79 -70.49 -13.22
N TYR A 72 14.08 -69.36 -13.23
CA TYR A 72 13.99 -68.47 -14.39
C TYR A 72 14.80 -67.20 -14.11
N SER A 73 15.65 -66.86 -15.08
CA SER A 73 16.60 -65.75 -15.11
C SER A 73 15.99 -64.41 -14.65
N SER A 74 16.37 -63.93 -13.46
CA SER A 74 15.79 -62.77 -12.78
C SER A 74 16.37 -61.41 -13.20
N HIS A 75 17.07 -61.34 -14.34
CA HIS A 75 17.71 -60.08 -14.78
C HIS A 75 16.83 -59.22 -15.69
N SER A 76 15.72 -59.74 -16.23
CA SER A 76 14.91 -59.01 -17.21
C SER A 76 13.75 -58.20 -16.60
N THR A 77 13.17 -58.63 -15.48
CA THR A 77 12.03 -57.93 -14.82
C THR A 77 12.45 -56.69 -14.05
N PHE A 78 13.64 -56.66 -13.44
CA PHE A 78 14.19 -55.47 -12.78
C PHE A 78 14.49 -54.33 -13.77
N PHE A 79 14.88 -54.64 -15.00
CA PHE A 79 15.15 -53.63 -16.03
C PHE A 79 13.87 -52.95 -16.53
N ILE A 80 12.77 -53.69 -16.66
CA ILE A 80 11.48 -53.14 -17.11
C ILE A 80 10.85 -52.25 -16.02
N LEU A 81 10.93 -52.64 -14.75
CA LEU A 81 10.43 -51.82 -13.64
C LEU A 81 11.26 -50.54 -13.45
N SER A 82 12.58 -50.61 -13.63
CA SER A 82 13.47 -49.46 -13.61
C SER A 82 13.22 -48.50 -14.78
N CYS A 83 13.01 -49.00 -16.00
CA CYS A 83 12.65 -48.17 -17.16
C CYS A 83 11.26 -47.52 -17.01
N LEU A 84 10.29 -48.20 -16.43
CA LEU A 84 8.97 -47.61 -16.12
C LEU A 84 9.08 -46.49 -15.08
N LEU A 85 9.87 -46.66 -14.03
CA LEU A 85 10.11 -45.61 -13.02
C LEU A 85 10.82 -44.37 -13.60
N VAL A 86 11.75 -44.57 -14.55
CA VAL A 86 12.43 -43.47 -15.27
C VAL A 86 11.50 -42.75 -16.24
N LEU A 87 10.51 -43.44 -16.82
CA LEU A 87 9.50 -42.82 -17.68
C LEU A 87 8.44 -42.01 -16.91
N PHE A 88 8.20 -42.31 -15.62
CA PHE A 88 7.29 -41.54 -14.76
C PHE A 88 7.97 -40.41 -13.94
N LEU A 89 9.30 -40.39 -13.87
CA LEU A 89 10.08 -39.32 -13.23
C LEU A 89 9.82 -37.89 -13.78
N PRO A 90 9.58 -37.64 -15.10
CA PRO A 90 9.26 -36.30 -15.58
C PRO A 90 7.85 -35.81 -15.19
N LEU A 91 6.95 -36.68 -14.72
CA LEU A 91 5.59 -36.29 -14.29
C LEU A 91 5.53 -35.84 -12.82
N ILE A 92 6.54 -36.17 -12.01
CA ILE A 92 6.53 -35.91 -10.55
C ILE A 92 7.22 -34.58 -10.20
N SER A 93 7.95 -33.95 -11.13
CA SER A 93 8.75 -32.75 -10.85
C SER A 93 8.33 -31.52 -11.66
N ALA A 94 7.02 -31.29 -11.81
CA ALA A 94 6.49 -29.99 -12.22
C ALA A 94 5.68 -29.39 -11.07
N ALA A 95 6.30 -29.27 -9.88
CA ALA A 95 5.73 -28.39 -8.87
C ALA A 95 5.58 -27.00 -9.51
N PRO A 96 4.41 -26.35 -9.41
CA PRO A 96 4.21 -25.04 -10.02
C PRO A 96 5.31 -24.09 -9.50
N PRO A 97 5.87 -23.21 -10.36
CA PRO A 97 6.89 -22.25 -9.98
C PRO A 97 6.26 -21.12 -9.14
N CYS A 98 5.74 -21.48 -7.96
CA CYS A 98 5.13 -20.59 -7.00
C CYS A 98 5.77 -20.80 -5.62
N VAL A 99 5.90 -19.71 -4.88
CA VAL A 99 6.54 -19.66 -3.57
C VAL A 99 5.55 -20.22 -2.54
N ARG A 100 5.79 -21.42 -2.00
CA ARG A 100 4.85 -22.07 -1.06
C ARG A 100 4.93 -21.52 0.36
N PHE A 101 6.11 -21.15 0.78
CA PHE A 101 6.41 -20.65 2.13
C PHE A 101 7.29 -19.42 1.97
N ALA A 102 6.74 -18.26 2.30
CA ALA A 102 7.48 -17.03 2.40
C ALA A 102 6.80 -16.11 3.41
N ASP A 103 7.63 -15.34 4.09
CA ASP A 103 7.25 -14.16 4.84
C ASP A 103 7.56 -12.90 4.00
N TYR A 104 7.29 -11.72 4.58
CA TYR A 104 7.57 -10.45 3.92
C TYR A 104 9.08 -10.28 3.63
N ASP A 105 9.97 -10.71 4.54
CA ASP A 105 11.42 -10.63 4.37
C ASP A 105 11.90 -11.46 3.19
N SER A 106 11.44 -12.71 3.06
CA SER A 106 11.81 -13.59 1.94
C SER A 106 11.32 -13.04 0.60
N ILE A 107 10.12 -12.47 0.56
CA ILE A 107 9.59 -11.82 -0.66
C ILE A 107 10.42 -10.58 -1.01
N ASN A 108 10.78 -9.77 -0.01
CA ASN A 108 11.62 -8.59 -0.20
C ASN A 108 13.00 -8.96 -0.73
N GLN A 109 13.63 -10.02 -0.20
CA GLN A 109 14.90 -10.52 -0.72
C GLN A 109 14.78 -10.97 -2.17
N MET A 110 13.68 -11.63 -2.57
CA MET A 110 13.45 -11.99 -3.97
C MET A 110 13.40 -10.75 -4.89
N PHE A 111 12.77 -9.66 -4.45
CA PHE A 111 12.76 -8.40 -5.22
C PHE A 111 14.12 -7.72 -5.24
N ILE A 112 14.86 -7.71 -4.13
CA ILE A 112 16.21 -7.13 -4.05
C ILE A 112 17.17 -7.91 -4.98
N ASP A 113 17.21 -9.23 -4.84
CA ASP A 113 18.14 -10.10 -5.57
C ASP A 113 17.80 -10.20 -7.06
N GLY A 114 16.50 -10.23 -7.38
CA GLY A 114 16.05 -10.32 -8.77
C GLY A 114 16.16 -8.99 -9.53
N GLY A 115 16.01 -7.85 -8.85
CA GLY A 115 16.08 -6.53 -9.47
C GLY A 115 14.90 -6.24 -10.43
N PRO A 116 15.10 -5.38 -11.45
CA PRO A 116 14.05 -4.99 -12.40
C PRO A 116 13.43 -6.17 -13.14
N GLY A 117 12.11 -6.15 -13.34
CA GLY A 117 11.37 -7.19 -14.07
C GLY A 117 11.08 -8.46 -13.26
N THR A 118 11.49 -8.51 -11.99
CA THR A 118 11.31 -9.68 -11.13
C THR A 118 9.84 -9.94 -10.84
N LYS A 119 9.41 -11.19 -11.04
CA LYS A 119 8.05 -11.62 -10.75
C LYS A 119 8.04 -12.66 -9.64
N VAL A 120 7.33 -12.37 -8.57
CA VAL A 120 7.13 -13.28 -7.44
C VAL A 120 5.72 -13.86 -7.52
N TYR A 121 5.64 -15.15 -7.84
CA TYR A 121 4.36 -15.86 -7.91
C TYR A 121 4.06 -16.59 -6.60
N LEU A 122 2.93 -16.26 -5.97
CA LEU A 122 2.40 -16.94 -4.80
C LEU A 122 1.51 -18.11 -5.20
N CYS A 123 1.46 -19.15 -4.39
CA CYS A 123 0.64 -20.32 -4.70
C CYS A 123 -0.85 -20.05 -4.42
N PRO A 124 -1.77 -20.51 -5.28
CA PRO A 124 -3.21 -20.40 -5.07
C PRO A 124 -3.66 -20.97 -3.72
N ASN A 125 -4.69 -20.38 -3.11
CA ASN A 125 -5.27 -20.79 -1.82
C ASN A 125 -4.26 -20.85 -0.66
N LYS A 126 -3.17 -20.08 -0.72
CA LYS A 126 -2.19 -19.99 0.38
C LYS A 126 -2.31 -18.68 1.14
N LEU A 127 -2.21 -18.80 2.46
CA LEU A 127 -2.14 -17.68 3.39
C LEU A 127 -0.67 -17.37 3.70
N TYR A 128 -0.27 -16.13 3.42
CA TYR A 128 1.03 -15.56 3.75
C TYR A 128 0.83 -14.52 4.84
N ARG A 129 1.43 -14.78 6.00
CA ARG A 129 1.31 -13.94 7.19
C ARG A 129 2.43 -12.93 7.19
N LEU A 130 2.08 -11.66 7.23
CA LEU A 130 3.01 -10.54 7.10
C LEU A 130 3.22 -9.87 8.45
N SER A 131 4.40 -10.06 9.04
CA SER A 131 4.85 -9.29 10.21
C SER A 131 5.48 -7.93 9.84
N GLY A 132 5.66 -7.66 8.54
CA GLY A 132 6.18 -6.42 7.98
C GLY A 132 5.69 -6.20 6.55
N THR A 133 6.15 -5.11 5.92
CA THR A 133 5.70 -4.66 4.60
C THR A 133 6.48 -5.34 3.47
N ILE A 134 5.78 -5.74 2.41
CA ILE A 134 6.41 -6.15 1.14
C ILE A 134 6.76 -4.89 0.34
N VAL A 135 8.02 -4.70 -0.02
CA VAL A 135 8.53 -3.48 -0.65
C VAL A 135 9.08 -3.79 -2.03
N PHE A 136 8.51 -3.16 -3.06
CA PHE A 136 9.12 -3.14 -4.38
C PHE A 136 10.38 -2.28 -4.39
N THR A 137 11.39 -2.70 -5.14
CA THR A 137 12.72 -2.07 -5.15
C THR A 137 13.16 -1.57 -6.52
N ALA A 138 12.50 -2.04 -7.59
CA ALA A 138 12.88 -1.76 -8.97
C ALA A 138 11.68 -1.77 -9.92
N ALA A 139 11.91 -1.29 -11.15
CA ALA A 139 10.90 -1.20 -12.19
C ALA A 139 10.43 -2.58 -12.66
N ASP A 140 9.21 -2.65 -13.19
CA ASP A 140 8.60 -3.84 -13.81
C ASP A 140 8.49 -5.06 -12.87
N GLN A 141 8.64 -4.86 -11.57
CA GLN A 141 8.46 -5.92 -10.58
C GLN A 141 6.98 -6.27 -10.40
N GLU A 142 6.67 -7.53 -10.16
CA GLU A 142 5.29 -8.00 -10.01
C GLU A 142 5.18 -8.96 -8.83
N ILE A 143 4.14 -8.79 -8.02
CA ILE A 143 3.64 -9.82 -7.09
C ILE A 143 2.28 -10.29 -7.55
N ALA A 144 2.12 -11.60 -7.71
CA ALA A 144 0.86 -12.17 -8.19
C ALA A 144 0.60 -13.57 -7.68
N THR A 145 -0.66 -14.00 -7.71
CA THR A 145 -0.96 -15.44 -7.58
C THR A 145 -0.65 -16.16 -8.89
N PHE A 146 0.02 -17.30 -8.80
CA PHE A 146 0.33 -18.16 -9.93
C PHE A 146 -0.95 -18.55 -10.69
N GLY A 147 -0.95 -18.32 -12.00
CA GLY A 147 -2.10 -18.55 -12.88
C GLY A 147 -3.10 -17.40 -12.98
N TYR A 148 -2.88 -16.29 -12.26
CA TYR A 148 -3.75 -15.11 -12.23
C TYR A 148 -5.25 -15.41 -12.00
N PRO A 149 -5.59 -16.19 -10.96
CA PRO A 149 -6.98 -16.42 -10.60
C PRO A 149 -7.75 -15.14 -10.29
N THR A 150 -9.07 -15.20 -10.40
CA THR A 150 -9.96 -14.05 -10.12
C THR A 150 -10.91 -14.31 -8.95
N GLY A 151 -11.10 -15.57 -8.54
CA GLY A 151 -12.02 -15.96 -7.47
C GLY A 151 -11.37 -16.07 -6.10
N SER A 152 -11.90 -16.97 -5.27
CA SER A 152 -11.39 -17.24 -3.91
C SER A 152 -10.04 -17.97 -3.91
N GLU A 153 -9.62 -18.51 -5.05
CA GLU A 153 -8.39 -19.27 -5.22
C GLU A 153 -7.12 -18.42 -5.24
N ARG A 154 -7.26 -17.09 -5.21
CA ARG A 154 -6.16 -16.13 -5.03
C ARG A 154 -5.36 -16.44 -3.75
N ALA A 155 -4.05 -16.19 -3.79
CA ALA A 155 -3.24 -16.16 -2.58
C ALA A 155 -3.68 -15.00 -1.67
N ILE A 156 -3.58 -15.22 -0.37
CA ILE A 156 -4.01 -14.29 0.67
C ILE A 156 -2.76 -13.73 1.36
N LEU A 157 -2.56 -12.43 1.26
CA LEU A 157 -1.61 -11.67 2.07
C LEU A 157 -2.35 -11.11 3.28
N ARG A 158 -1.99 -11.54 4.49
CA ARG A 158 -2.63 -11.07 5.72
C ARG A 158 -1.63 -10.41 6.65
N VAL A 159 -1.93 -9.19 7.08
CA VAL A 159 -1.13 -8.47 8.06
C VAL A 159 -1.30 -9.09 9.45
N GLU A 160 -0.20 -9.44 10.09
CA GLU A 160 -0.12 -9.92 11.49
C GLU A 160 0.77 -9.03 12.37
N GLY A 161 1.57 -8.13 11.78
CA GLY A 161 2.40 -7.18 12.52
C GLY A 161 1.58 -6.15 13.29
N LEU A 162 1.81 -6.02 14.61
CA LEU A 162 1.05 -5.11 15.49
C LEU A 162 1.15 -3.63 15.07
N LYS A 163 2.31 -3.22 14.57
CA LYS A 163 2.60 -1.84 14.10
C LYS A 163 2.52 -1.69 12.58
N THR A 164 2.10 -2.74 11.87
CA THR A 164 2.07 -2.75 10.41
C THR A 164 0.66 -2.40 9.91
N SER A 165 0.54 -1.31 9.16
CA SER A 165 -0.67 -0.94 8.40
C SER A 165 -0.58 -1.39 6.95
N THR A 166 0.60 -1.23 6.34
CA THR A 166 0.87 -1.51 4.93
C THR A 166 1.24 -2.97 4.70
N ALA A 167 0.55 -3.65 3.80
CA ALA A 167 0.94 -4.97 3.33
C ALA A 167 1.94 -4.89 2.17
N ILE A 168 1.71 -3.96 1.23
CA ILE A 168 2.53 -3.79 0.03
C ILE A 168 2.84 -2.30 -0.19
N GLN A 169 4.10 -1.98 -0.44
CA GLN A 169 4.59 -0.65 -0.75
C GLN A 169 5.40 -0.65 -2.05
N GLY A 170 5.09 0.28 -2.96
CA GLY A 170 5.74 0.45 -4.25
C GLY A 170 5.84 1.91 -4.70
N ASP A 171 5.74 2.87 -3.78
CA ASP A 171 5.86 4.30 -4.06
C ASP A 171 7.32 4.80 -4.24
N CYS A 172 8.26 3.88 -4.48
CA CYS A 172 9.67 4.21 -4.58
C CYS A 172 10.04 4.90 -5.91
N ARG A 173 11.06 5.76 -5.90
CA ARG A 173 11.56 6.47 -7.10
C ARG A 173 12.00 5.56 -8.25
N ARG A 174 12.27 4.28 -8.00
CA ARG A 174 12.67 3.29 -9.02
C ARG A 174 11.56 2.32 -9.41
N CYS A 175 10.39 2.43 -8.79
CA CYS A 175 9.29 1.47 -8.91
C CYS A 175 8.38 1.76 -10.12
N ALA A 176 8.92 2.05 -11.29
CA ALA A 176 8.10 2.24 -12.49
C ALA A 176 7.41 0.92 -12.89
N ARG A 177 6.14 0.98 -13.29
CA ARG A 177 5.37 -0.16 -13.83
C ARG A 177 5.30 -1.40 -12.93
N VAL A 178 5.40 -1.22 -11.61
CA VAL A 178 5.20 -2.32 -10.66
C VAL A 178 3.75 -2.81 -10.69
N GLY A 179 3.55 -4.10 -10.46
CA GLY A 179 2.26 -4.76 -10.61
C GLY A 179 1.85 -5.60 -9.40
N ILE A 180 0.61 -5.44 -8.97
CA ILE A 180 -0.05 -6.28 -7.97
C ILE A 180 -1.23 -6.96 -8.66
N ARG A 181 -1.25 -8.30 -8.73
CA ARG A 181 -2.27 -9.01 -9.52
C ARG A 181 -2.85 -10.24 -8.83
N SER A 182 -4.18 -10.40 -8.91
CA SER A 182 -4.85 -11.64 -8.50
C SER A 182 -4.56 -12.03 -7.05
N LEU A 183 -4.62 -11.08 -6.11
CA LEU A 183 -4.35 -11.31 -4.69
C LEU A 183 -5.55 -10.94 -3.81
N ILE A 184 -5.69 -11.62 -2.68
CA ILE A 184 -6.51 -11.13 -1.56
C ILE A 184 -5.56 -10.46 -0.59
N ILE A 185 -5.78 -9.20 -0.27
CA ILE A 185 -4.95 -8.40 0.63
C ILE A 185 -5.81 -7.99 1.82
N ASP A 186 -5.50 -8.54 2.99
CA ASP A 186 -6.28 -8.45 4.21
C ASP A 186 -5.47 -7.74 5.30
N GLY A 187 -5.86 -6.50 5.62
CA GLY A 187 -5.20 -5.72 6.68
C GLY A 187 -5.48 -6.24 8.09
N ASN A 188 -6.41 -7.21 8.26
CA ASN A 188 -6.68 -7.88 9.53
C ASN A 188 -7.13 -6.92 10.66
N ARG A 189 -7.77 -5.79 10.30
CA ARG A 189 -8.30 -4.79 11.25
C ARG A 189 -9.18 -5.40 12.35
N LYS A 190 -10.06 -6.35 12.01
CA LYS A 190 -10.95 -7.01 12.97
C LYS A 190 -10.20 -7.68 14.15
N LYS A 191 -9.00 -8.20 13.91
CA LYS A 191 -8.19 -8.87 14.94
C LYS A 191 -7.18 -7.93 15.60
N LEU A 192 -6.53 -7.07 14.82
CA LEU A 192 -5.43 -6.23 15.30
C LEU A 192 -5.85 -4.83 15.73
N GLY A 193 -7.12 -4.48 15.53
CA GLY A 193 -7.63 -3.13 15.67
C GLY A 193 -7.00 -2.16 14.67
N ARG A 194 -7.26 -0.88 14.90
CA ARG A 194 -6.77 0.24 14.10
C ARG A 194 -5.35 0.61 14.53
N ILE A 195 -4.64 1.38 13.71
CA ILE A 195 -3.40 2.02 14.13
C ILE A 195 -3.75 3.31 14.88
N ILE A 196 -3.27 3.43 16.12
CA ILE A 196 -3.55 4.60 16.97
C ILE A 196 -2.76 5.82 16.52
N ASN A 197 -1.48 5.63 16.19
CA ASN A 197 -0.63 6.72 15.71
C ASN A 197 -0.99 7.06 14.25
N SER A 198 -1.50 8.26 14.00
CA SER A 198 -1.87 8.72 12.67
C SER A 198 -0.74 8.59 11.65
N ASP A 199 0.50 8.83 12.07
CA ASP A 199 1.68 8.81 11.19
C ASP A 199 1.99 7.40 10.67
N ASP A 200 1.61 6.38 11.45
CA ASP A 200 1.77 4.96 11.09
C ASP A 200 0.52 4.40 10.37
N ALA A 201 -0.58 5.14 10.34
CA ALA A 201 -1.90 4.71 9.87
C ALA A 201 -2.09 4.82 8.35
N THR A 202 -1.08 4.45 7.57
CA THR A 202 -1.07 4.56 6.10
C THR A 202 -2.03 3.57 5.40
N GLY A 203 -2.04 3.59 4.05
CA GLY A 203 -2.83 2.66 3.24
C GLY A 203 -2.38 1.21 3.34
N LEU A 204 -3.31 0.26 3.19
CA LEU A 204 -2.99 -1.18 3.14
C LEU A 204 -2.14 -1.54 1.92
N VAL A 205 -2.40 -0.90 0.78
CA VAL A 205 -1.56 -0.93 -0.41
C VAL A 205 -1.14 0.49 -0.74
N VAL A 206 0.16 0.76 -0.78
CA VAL A 206 0.72 2.07 -1.13
C VAL A 206 1.49 1.94 -2.43
N LEU A 207 0.96 2.53 -3.49
CA LEU A 207 1.59 2.67 -4.80
C LEU A 207 1.65 4.17 -5.15
N GLY A 208 1.95 4.48 -6.39
CA GLY A 208 2.21 5.81 -6.90
C GLY A 208 3.69 6.15 -6.90
N GLY A 209 4.03 7.43 -6.85
CA GLY A 209 5.43 7.89 -6.83
C GLY A 209 6.21 7.70 -8.14
N ASN A 210 5.65 6.99 -9.13
CA ASN A 210 6.26 6.73 -10.42
C ASN A 210 5.20 6.41 -11.48
N GLU A 211 5.63 6.07 -12.69
CA GLU A 211 4.73 5.82 -13.82
C GLU A 211 4.18 4.38 -13.89
N GLY A 212 2.97 4.22 -14.45
CA GLY A 212 2.49 2.96 -15.01
C GLY A 212 2.19 1.83 -14.01
N GLN A 213 2.12 2.13 -12.72
CA GLN A 213 1.91 1.13 -11.68
C GLN A 213 0.49 0.57 -11.72
N SER A 214 0.28 -0.68 -11.28
CA SER A 214 -1.03 -1.31 -11.44
C SER A 214 -1.47 -2.25 -10.32
N ILE A 215 -2.78 -2.24 -10.06
CA ILE A 215 -3.49 -3.18 -9.17
C ILE A 215 -4.64 -3.79 -9.97
N LYS A 216 -4.59 -5.10 -10.21
CA LYS A 216 -5.56 -5.78 -11.06
C LYS A 216 -6.10 -7.07 -10.45
N ASN A 217 -7.41 -7.27 -10.54
CA ASN A 217 -8.07 -8.51 -10.11
C ASN A 217 -7.82 -8.87 -8.64
N CYS A 218 -7.58 -7.88 -7.79
CA CYS A 218 -7.33 -8.06 -6.36
C CYS A 218 -8.60 -7.89 -5.54
N TRP A 219 -8.60 -8.45 -4.33
CA TRP A 219 -9.60 -8.19 -3.29
C TRP A 219 -8.90 -7.54 -2.10
N ILE A 220 -9.15 -6.24 -1.89
CA ILE A 220 -8.51 -5.44 -0.83
C ILE A 220 -9.54 -5.20 0.27
N LYS A 221 -9.20 -5.56 1.53
CA LYS A 221 -10.15 -5.46 2.64
C LYS A 221 -9.49 -5.25 4.01
N ASN A 222 -10.30 -4.77 4.94
CA ASN A 222 -9.97 -4.58 6.35
C ASN A 222 -8.64 -3.81 6.60
N PRO A 223 -8.38 -2.68 5.92
CA PRO A 223 -7.21 -1.85 6.20
C PRO A 223 -7.22 -1.34 7.64
N ARG A 224 -6.05 -1.26 8.26
CA ARG A 224 -5.90 -0.75 9.63
C ARG A 224 -5.67 0.77 9.70
N GLY A 225 -5.29 1.38 8.58
CA GLY A 225 -5.14 2.82 8.42
C GLY A 225 -6.34 3.45 7.72
N PHE A 226 -6.12 4.64 7.16
CA PHE A 226 -7.19 5.49 6.60
C PHE A 226 -7.65 5.11 5.19
N THR A 227 -6.97 4.20 4.49
CA THR A 227 -7.38 3.81 3.12
C THR A 227 -7.02 2.38 2.77
N GLY A 228 -7.81 1.75 1.90
CA GLY A 228 -7.51 0.46 1.31
C GLY A 228 -6.34 0.54 0.32
N ILE A 229 -6.38 1.52 -0.58
CA ILE A 229 -5.38 1.75 -1.62
C ILE A 229 -5.01 3.22 -1.63
N HIS A 230 -3.73 3.52 -1.46
CA HIS A 230 -3.19 4.87 -1.61
C HIS A 230 -2.29 4.92 -2.85
N ILE A 231 -2.66 5.70 -3.86
CA ILE A 231 -1.82 5.99 -5.03
C ILE A 231 -1.27 7.41 -4.88
N ARG A 232 -0.01 7.50 -4.43
CA ARG A 232 0.67 8.76 -4.15
C ARG A 232 1.12 9.49 -5.41
N GLU A 233 1.09 10.81 -5.36
CA GLU A 233 1.61 11.76 -6.35
C GLU A 233 3.12 11.65 -6.58
N GLY A 234 3.86 11.21 -5.55
CA GLY A 234 5.31 11.16 -5.54
C GLY A 234 5.97 12.47 -5.10
N ASP A 235 7.22 12.37 -4.63
CA ASP A 235 7.97 13.50 -4.03
C ASP A 235 8.01 14.79 -4.87
N LYS A 236 7.90 14.69 -6.20
CA LYS A 236 7.93 15.80 -7.15
C LYS A 236 6.70 15.78 -8.08
N LEU A 237 5.59 15.21 -7.61
CA LEU A 237 4.34 15.10 -8.36
C LEU A 237 4.48 14.38 -9.72
N GLN A 238 5.42 13.43 -9.80
CA GLN A 238 5.80 12.72 -11.02
C GLN A 238 4.96 11.47 -11.33
N CYS A 239 4.07 11.06 -10.43
CA CYS A 239 3.23 9.89 -10.67
C CYS A 239 2.33 10.12 -11.88
N SER A 240 2.32 9.14 -12.80
CA SER A 240 1.44 9.15 -13.97
C SER A 240 0.99 7.75 -14.39
N GLY A 241 -0.19 7.63 -15.00
CA GLY A 241 -0.59 6.40 -15.68
C GLY A 241 -0.85 5.20 -14.75
N SER A 242 -1.28 5.42 -13.50
CA SER A 242 -1.62 4.30 -12.62
C SER A 242 -2.90 3.58 -13.09
N VAL A 243 -2.96 2.26 -12.92
CA VAL A 243 -4.09 1.43 -13.40
C VAL A 243 -4.68 0.58 -12.27
N ILE A 244 -5.91 0.89 -11.88
CA ILE A 244 -6.70 0.19 -10.86
C ILE A 244 -7.90 -0.43 -11.59
N ASP A 245 -7.80 -1.73 -11.89
CA ASP A 245 -8.70 -2.40 -12.85
C ASP A 245 -9.28 -3.70 -12.28
N LYS A 246 -10.61 -3.84 -12.31
CA LYS A 246 -11.32 -5.10 -11.96
C LYS A 246 -11.03 -5.63 -10.56
N ASN A 247 -10.95 -4.74 -9.57
CA ASN A 247 -10.73 -5.11 -8.17
C ASN A 247 -12.05 -5.16 -7.39
N GLU A 248 -12.05 -5.94 -6.32
CA GLU A 248 -13.04 -5.89 -5.24
C GLU A 248 -12.42 -5.13 -4.07
N ILE A 249 -13.03 -4.03 -3.63
CA ILE A 249 -12.47 -3.15 -2.60
C ILE A 249 -13.52 -3.00 -1.49
N GLY A 250 -13.35 -3.73 -0.40
CA GLY A 250 -14.34 -3.77 0.67
C GLY A 250 -14.33 -5.05 1.52
N PRO A 251 -14.85 -5.00 2.75
CA PRO A 251 -15.18 -3.78 3.49
C PRO A 251 -13.90 -3.02 3.89
N VAL A 252 -13.99 -1.70 3.99
CA VAL A 252 -12.90 -0.87 4.51
C VAL A 252 -13.43 0.12 5.54
N GLY A 253 -12.68 0.24 6.65
CA GLY A 253 -13.10 1.04 7.78
C GLY A 253 -14.17 0.39 8.64
N GLU A 254 -14.61 1.13 9.65
CA GLU A 254 -15.66 0.80 10.60
C GLU A 254 -16.65 1.96 10.68
N GLU A 255 -17.89 1.67 11.07
CA GLU A 255 -18.88 2.71 11.31
C GLU A 255 -18.46 3.48 12.58
N TYR A 256 -18.49 4.80 12.49
CA TYR A 256 -18.10 5.69 13.57
C TYR A 256 -19.16 5.67 14.68
N ASP A 257 -18.71 5.47 15.92
CA ASP A 257 -19.54 5.50 17.12
C ASP A 257 -18.99 6.54 18.11
N PRO A 258 -19.66 7.68 18.35
CA PRO A 258 -19.14 8.73 19.22
C PRO A 258 -18.90 8.27 20.68
N ASP A 259 -19.63 7.26 21.16
CA ASP A 259 -19.48 6.74 22.51
C ASP A 259 -18.19 5.92 22.68
N ILE A 260 -17.71 5.32 21.59
CA ILE A 260 -16.49 4.49 21.55
C ILE A 260 -15.30 5.27 21.00
N ASP A 261 -15.52 6.02 19.93
CA ASP A 261 -14.51 6.68 19.12
C ASP A 261 -14.24 8.13 19.55
N GLY A 262 -15.06 8.72 20.43
CA GLY A 262 -14.97 10.12 20.82
C GLY A 262 -15.74 11.05 19.88
N GLU A 263 -15.77 12.36 20.17
CA GLU A 263 -16.60 13.34 19.43
C GLU A 263 -16.17 13.58 17.98
N ASP A 264 -14.92 13.25 17.64
CA ASP A 264 -14.37 13.43 16.30
C ASP A 264 -13.68 12.14 15.83
N PRO A 265 -14.12 11.54 14.71
CA PRO A 265 -13.52 10.32 14.17
C PRO A 265 -12.04 10.47 13.80
N GLU A 266 -11.57 11.66 13.42
CA GLU A 266 -10.18 11.86 12.98
C GLU A 266 -9.18 11.74 14.14
N ILE A 267 -9.56 12.17 15.33
CA ILE A 267 -8.74 12.14 16.54
C ILE A 267 -9.15 11.04 17.52
N SER A 268 -9.79 9.98 17.00
CA SER A 268 -10.25 8.87 17.83
C SER A 268 -9.09 8.24 18.64
N PRO A 269 -9.26 8.01 19.95
CA PRO A 269 -8.19 7.44 20.79
C PRO A 269 -7.85 5.99 20.42
N LEU A 270 -8.71 5.33 19.64
CA LEU A 270 -8.50 3.98 19.13
C LEU A 270 -7.88 3.97 17.73
N GLY A 271 -7.59 5.13 17.15
CA GLY A 271 -7.24 5.32 15.74
C GLY A 271 -8.49 5.56 14.88
N ARG A 272 -8.29 6.16 13.70
CA ARG A 272 -9.38 6.60 12.80
C ARG A 272 -10.31 5.43 12.40
N PRO A 273 -11.62 5.47 12.70
CA PRO A 273 -12.59 4.44 12.32
C PRO A 273 -12.82 4.40 10.81
N LEU A 274 -12.89 5.58 10.21
CA LEU A 274 -13.24 5.76 8.81
C LEU A 274 -12.07 5.42 7.90
N ALA A 275 -12.36 4.80 6.76
CA ALA A 275 -11.35 4.56 5.75
C ALA A 275 -11.90 4.63 4.33
N ASP A 276 -11.09 5.18 3.43
CA ASP A 276 -11.37 5.23 2.01
C ASP A 276 -11.18 3.85 1.35
N GLY A 277 -11.90 3.61 0.26
CA GLY A 277 -11.60 2.50 -0.63
C GLY A 277 -10.30 2.72 -1.41
N LEU A 278 -10.25 3.87 -2.10
CA LEU A 278 -9.15 4.29 -2.95
C LEU A 278 -8.92 5.80 -2.77
N SER A 279 -7.68 6.16 -2.47
CA SER A 279 -7.18 7.53 -2.40
C SER A 279 -6.16 7.71 -3.53
N ILE A 280 -6.43 8.55 -4.53
CA ILE A 280 -5.58 8.69 -5.73
C ILE A 280 -5.14 10.13 -6.01
N ALA A 281 -3.82 10.33 -6.12
CA ALA A 281 -3.17 11.60 -6.42
C ALA A 281 -2.21 11.51 -7.62
N CYS A 282 -2.52 10.68 -8.63
CA CYS A 282 -1.58 10.35 -9.72
C CYS A 282 -2.15 10.66 -11.09
N LYS A 283 -1.48 11.49 -11.90
CA LYS A 283 -2.03 11.99 -13.18
C LYS A 283 -2.30 10.89 -14.19
N ASP A 284 -3.14 11.18 -15.18
CA ASP A 284 -3.38 10.34 -16.36
C ASP A 284 -3.70 8.87 -16.01
N SER A 285 -4.34 8.65 -14.86
CA SER A 285 -4.59 7.32 -14.31
C SER A 285 -5.94 6.76 -14.74
N PHE A 286 -6.13 5.46 -14.53
CA PHE A 286 -7.34 4.73 -14.86
C PHE A 286 -7.84 3.98 -13.63
N VAL A 287 -9.07 4.29 -13.20
CA VAL A 287 -9.80 3.55 -12.17
C VAL A 287 -11.08 3.03 -12.81
N ARG A 288 -11.12 1.74 -13.13
CA ARG A 288 -12.26 1.19 -13.87
C ARG A 288 -12.67 -0.22 -13.51
N ASP A 289 -13.93 -0.52 -13.78
CA ASP A 289 -14.53 -1.85 -13.62
C ASP A 289 -14.33 -2.43 -12.20
N ASN A 290 -14.11 -1.58 -11.20
CA ASN A 290 -13.94 -2.02 -9.81
C ASN A 290 -15.30 -2.08 -9.09
N THR A 291 -15.39 -2.99 -8.13
CA THR A 291 -16.53 -3.08 -7.21
C THR A 291 -16.08 -2.64 -5.83
N PHE A 292 -16.61 -1.50 -5.38
CA PHE A 292 -16.44 -0.96 -4.05
C PHE A 292 -17.66 -1.34 -3.21
N TYR A 293 -17.43 -1.82 -2.00
CA TYR A 293 -18.53 -2.07 -1.08
C TYR A 293 -18.15 -1.84 0.37
N ASP A 294 -19.08 -1.27 1.12
CA ASP A 294 -18.94 -1.05 2.56
C ASP A 294 -17.63 -0.32 2.90
N ASN A 295 -17.39 0.80 2.21
CA ASN A 295 -16.32 1.75 2.50
C ASN A 295 -16.88 2.85 3.39
N THR A 296 -16.32 3.07 4.59
CA THR A 296 -16.98 3.94 5.58
C THR A 296 -16.69 5.43 5.44
N ASP A 297 -15.56 5.76 4.82
CA ASP A 297 -15.29 7.13 4.39
C ASP A 297 -15.81 7.32 2.96
N ALA A 298 -14.95 7.70 2.01
CA ALA A 298 -15.29 7.69 0.60
C ALA A 298 -14.90 6.38 -0.10
N SER A 299 -15.70 5.92 -1.06
CA SER A 299 -15.27 4.77 -1.86
C SER A 299 -14.09 5.13 -2.77
N ILE A 300 -14.11 6.35 -3.33
CA ILE A 300 -13.00 6.91 -4.13
C ILE A 300 -12.80 8.38 -3.74
N VAL A 301 -11.58 8.75 -3.34
CA VAL A 301 -11.13 10.14 -3.18
C VAL A 301 -10.08 10.45 -4.24
N ILE A 302 -10.30 11.56 -4.96
CA ILE A 302 -9.38 12.05 -5.97
C ILE A 302 -8.71 13.32 -5.43
N TYR A 303 -7.41 13.25 -5.19
CA TYR A 303 -6.59 14.37 -4.77
C TYR A 303 -6.01 15.05 -6.01
N CYS A 304 -6.77 15.98 -6.59
CA CYS A 304 -6.40 16.79 -7.77
C CYS A 304 -5.61 15.98 -8.81
N SER A 305 -6.22 15.05 -9.53
CA SER A 305 -5.48 14.07 -10.34
C SER A 305 -5.64 14.33 -11.86
N PRO A 306 -5.02 15.37 -12.45
CA PRO A 306 -5.25 15.76 -13.85
C PRO A 306 -5.18 14.60 -14.83
N GLY A 307 -6.09 14.59 -15.80
CA GLY A 307 -6.17 13.57 -16.86
C GLY A 307 -6.71 12.20 -16.41
N THR A 308 -7.01 12.00 -15.12
CA THR A 308 -7.46 10.69 -14.61
C THR A 308 -8.89 10.34 -15.01
N LEU A 309 -9.09 9.10 -15.44
CA LEU A 309 -10.38 8.52 -15.80
C LEU A 309 -10.92 7.59 -14.71
N ILE A 310 -12.07 7.93 -14.13
CA ILE A 310 -12.84 7.09 -13.21
C ILE A 310 -14.08 6.57 -13.91
N HIS A 311 -14.11 5.29 -14.28
CA HIS A 311 -15.11 4.78 -15.22
C HIS A 311 -15.67 3.40 -14.88
N ALA A 312 -16.99 3.23 -14.98
CA ALA A 312 -17.65 1.92 -14.87
C ALA A 312 -17.39 1.20 -13.53
N ASN A 313 -17.18 1.95 -12.45
CA ASN A 313 -17.08 1.38 -11.12
C ASN A 313 -18.49 1.23 -10.51
N HIS A 314 -18.65 0.20 -9.68
CA HIS A 314 -19.87 -0.03 -8.92
C HIS A 314 -19.57 0.17 -7.43
N ILE A 315 -20.25 1.12 -6.80
CA ILE A 315 -20.11 1.47 -5.39
C ILE A 315 -21.40 1.09 -4.67
N THR A 316 -21.31 0.34 -3.57
CA THR A 316 -22.51 -0.08 -2.83
C THR A 316 -22.32 -0.03 -1.30
N ALA A 317 -23.23 0.64 -0.60
CA ALA A 317 -23.32 0.58 0.86
C ALA A 317 -24.39 -0.45 1.28
N ARG A 318 -23.95 -1.58 1.84
CA ARG A 318 -24.80 -2.71 2.21
C ARG A 318 -24.87 -2.94 3.71
N SER A 319 -23.71 -3.03 4.35
CA SER A 319 -23.56 -3.36 5.76
C SER A 319 -22.97 -2.23 6.58
N LEU A 320 -22.23 -1.31 5.95
CA LEU A 320 -21.68 -0.11 6.57
C LEU A 320 -22.19 1.15 5.88
N SER A 321 -22.39 2.20 6.69
CA SER A 321 -22.62 3.55 6.19
C SER A 321 -21.34 4.14 5.62
N SER A 322 -21.46 4.92 4.55
CA SER A 322 -20.37 5.60 3.84
C SER A 322 -20.56 7.10 3.87
N MET A 323 -19.48 7.86 4.06
CA MET A 323 -19.54 9.32 3.93
C MET A 323 -19.79 9.71 2.48
N ALA A 324 -19.10 9.09 1.52
CA ALA A 324 -19.31 9.41 0.12
C ALA A 324 -19.07 8.25 -0.85
N GLY A 325 -19.74 8.32 -1.99
CA GLY A 325 -19.38 7.48 -3.12
C GLY A 325 -18.04 7.94 -3.72
N ILE A 326 -18.02 9.15 -4.27
CA ILE A 326 -16.82 9.75 -4.90
C ILE A 326 -16.63 11.18 -4.40
N LEU A 327 -15.40 11.54 -4.02
CA LEU A 327 -15.02 12.90 -3.61
C LEU A 327 -13.94 13.50 -4.49
N LEU A 328 -14.10 14.79 -4.78
CA LEU A 328 -13.18 15.70 -5.46
C LEU A 328 -13.14 17.02 -4.66
N VAL A 329 -12.60 16.96 -3.45
CA VAL A 329 -12.75 18.04 -2.45
C VAL A 329 -11.43 18.70 -2.07
N ASP A 330 -10.31 18.03 -2.34
CA ASP A 330 -8.99 18.49 -1.95
C ASP A 330 -8.40 19.48 -2.97
N GLN A 331 -7.62 20.43 -2.49
CA GLN A 331 -6.79 21.34 -3.30
C GLN A 331 -5.38 20.77 -3.52
N THR A 332 -4.87 19.97 -2.60
CA THR A 332 -3.54 19.37 -2.73
C THR A 332 -3.63 18.02 -3.46
N PRO A 333 -2.54 17.56 -4.11
CA PRO A 333 -1.23 18.22 -4.23
C PRO A 333 -1.03 19.04 -5.52
N PHE A 334 -2.08 19.23 -6.34
CA PHE A 334 -1.98 19.93 -7.63
C PHE A 334 -2.75 21.26 -7.67
N ASP A 335 -2.76 22.00 -6.56
CA ASP A 335 -3.33 23.35 -6.46
C ASP A 335 -4.78 23.48 -6.96
N GLY A 336 -5.60 22.44 -6.75
CA GLY A 336 -6.99 22.38 -7.16
C GLY A 336 -7.19 22.05 -8.63
N ASP A 337 -6.16 21.58 -9.35
CA ASP A 337 -6.27 21.20 -10.76
C ASP A 337 -6.88 19.81 -10.95
N TYR A 338 -8.06 19.77 -11.53
CA TYR A 338 -8.78 18.58 -11.97
C TYR A 338 -8.96 18.58 -13.50
N SER A 339 -8.17 19.37 -14.24
CA SER A 339 -8.22 19.43 -15.70
C SER A 339 -8.06 18.05 -16.33
N GLY A 340 -9.00 17.69 -17.21
CA GLY A 340 -9.02 16.38 -17.86
C GLY A 340 -9.49 15.22 -16.98
N VAL A 341 -9.77 15.42 -15.69
CA VAL A 341 -10.41 14.41 -14.86
C VAL A 341 -11.79 14.10 -15.42
N LEU A 342 -12.08 12.82 -15.63
CA LEU A 342 -13.34 12.35 -16.19
C LEU A 342 -13.94 11.25 -15.32
N ILE A 343 -15.06 11.55 -14.67
CA ILE A 343 -15.85 10.60 -13.90
C ILE A 343 -17.08 10.23 -14.72
N LYS A 344 -17.15 8.99 -15.20
CA LYS A 344 -18.28 8.58 -16.04
C LYS A 344 -18.79 7.17 -15.85
N GLN A 345 -20.10 7.01 -15.99
CA GLN A 345 -20.76 5.70 -16.03
C GLN A 345 -20.49 4.85 -14.78
N ASN A 346 -20.26 5.49 -13.64
CA ASN A 346 -20.19 4.81 -12.35
C ASN A 346 -21.62 4.65 -11.80
N ILE A 347 -21.86 3.58 -11.06
CA ILE A 347 -23.13 3.32 -10.36
C ILE A 347 -22.87 3.39 -8.86
N ILE A 348 -23.61 4.23 -8.15
CA ILE A 348 -23.52 4.43 -6.70
C ILE A 348 -24.86 4.03 -6.08
N ASP A 349 -24.85 3.00 -5.24
CA ASP A 349 -26.04 2.36 -4.72
C ASP A 349 -26.05 2.35 -3.17
N ALA A 350 -26.88 3.21 -2.59
CA ALA A 350 -27.18 3.21 -1.16
C ALA A 350 -28.22 2.10 -0.83
N ALA A 351 -27.82 0.85 -1.09
CA ALA A 351 -28.72 -0.30 -1.18
C ALA A 351 -29.45 -0.58 0.14
N SER A 352 -28.69 -0.70 1.23
CA SER A 352 -29.24 -0.95 2.57
C SER A 352 -28.59 -0.15 3.67
N ARG A 353 -27.53 0.60 3.38
CA ARG A 353 -26.87 1.52 4.31
C ARG A 353 -26.69 2.88 3.67
N SER A 354 -26.52 3.90 4.51
CA SER A 354 -26.49 5.26 4.02
C SER A 354 -25.21 5.58 3.27
N ILE A 355 -25.34 6.28 2.15
CA ILE A 355 -24.25 7.02 1.52
C ILE A 355 -24.61 8.49 1.67
N ARG A 356 -23.86 9.25 2.46
CA ARG A 356 -24.26 10.63 2.81
C ARG A 356 -24.19 11.57 1.61
N VAL A 357 -23.20 11.40 0.73
CA VAL A 357 -23.07 12.12 -0.53
C VAL A 357 -22.73 11.15 -1.65
N GLY A 358 -23.52 11.07 -2.72
CA GLY A 358 -23.19 10.25 -3.88
C GLY A 358 -21.88 10.69 -4.54
N ILE A 359 -21.84 11.92 -5.06
CA ILE A 359 -20.64 12.55 -5.62
C ILE A 359 -20.49 13.96 -5.06
N GLY A 360 -19.39 14.23 -4.36
CA GLY A 360 -19.06 15.56 -3.84
C GLY A 360 -17.92 16.22 -4.63
N ILE A 361 -18.14 17.45 -5.09
CA ILE A 361 -17.18 18.22 -5.90
C ILE A 361 -16.99 19.63 -5.30
N GLY A 362 -15.82 19.91 -4.72
CA GLY A 362 -15.56 21.17 -4.02
C GLY A 362 -15.24 21.01 -2.54
N SER A 363 -14.33 21.84 -2.01
CA SER A 363 -13.85 21.75 -0.63
C SER A 363 -14.98 21.93 0.40
N THR A 364 -15.94 22.80 0.10
CA THR A 364 -17.12 23.10 0.94
C THR A 364 -17.98 21.87 1.25
N ILE A 365 -17.86 20.77 0.51
CA ILE A 365 -18.58 19.53 0.84
C ILE A 365 -18.03 18.84 2.09
N TRP A 366 -16.70 18.92 2.30
CA TRP A 366 -15.97 18.23 3.35
C TRP A 366 -15.38 19.18 4.41
N SER A 367 -15.37 20.49 4.18
CA SER A 367 -14.90 21.47 5.16
C SER A 367 -15.79 22.71 5.20
N ASP A 368 -15.42 23.65 6.07
CA ASP A 368 -15.91 25.04 6.12
C ASP A 368 -15.24 25.95 5.07
N ASP A 369 -14.36 25.41 4.23
CA ASP A 369 -13.69 26.16 3.17
C ASP A 369 -14.68 26.47 2.03
N THR A 370 -15.04 27.74 1.93
CA THR A 370 -15.89 28.29 0.87
C THR A 370 -15.11 29.15 -0.14
N GLU A 371 -13.83 29.35 0.09
CA GLU A 371 -12.98 30.25 -0.71
C GLU A 371 -12.21 29.49 -1.78
N THR A 372 -11.85 28.23 -1.50
CA THR A 372 -11.12 27.39 -2.46
C THR A 372 -11.94 27.10 -3.71
N ILE A 373 -11.36 27.44 -4.86
CA ILE A 373 -11.94 27.18 -6.18
C ILE A 373 -11.15 26.07 -6.87
N LEU A 374 -11.79 24.92 -7.08
CA LEU A 374 -11.25 23.78 -7.83
C LEU A 374 -11.51 23.96 -9.33
N LYS A 375 -10.54 23.60 -10.16
CA LYS A 375 -10.51 23.95 -11.59
C LYS A 375 -10.56 22.73 -12.49
N GLY A 376 -11.45 22.77 -13.47
CA GLY A 376 -11.55 21.77 -14.52
C GLY A 376 -12.13 20.45 -14.04
N GLY A 377 -12.51 19.57 -14.97
CA GLY A 377 -13.04 18.25 -14.65
C GLY A 377 -14.43 18.02 -15.21
N THR A 378 -14.81 16.76 -15.36
CA THR A 378 -16.05 16.36 -16.02
C THR A 378 -16.69 15.19 -15.29
N VAL A 379 -17.96 15.34 -14.90
CA VAL A 379 -18.75 14.31 -14.21
C VAL A 379 -20.00 14.03 -15.02
N ILE A 380 -20.01 12.90 -15.73
CA ILE A 380 -21.07 12.61 -16.72
C ILE A 380 -21.62 11.19 -16.67
N ASN A 381 -22.92 11.06 -16.92
CA ASN A 381 -23.58 9.77 -17.08
C ASN A 381 -23.38 8.81 -15.90
N ASN A 382 -23.20 9.31 -14.68
CA ASN A 382 -23.18 8.50 -13.47
C ASN A 382 -24.61 8.25 -12.97
N GLY A 383 -24.85 7.09 -12.37
CA GLY A 383 -26.14 6.68 -11.86
C GLY A 383 -26.16 6.57 -10.34
N LEU A 384 -27.14 7.22 -9.72
CA LEU A 384 -27.38 7.18 -8.28
C LEU A 384 -28.67 6.41 -8.01
N LYS A 385 -28.64 5.47 -7.07
CA LYS A 385 -29.83 4.69 -6.67
C LYS A 385 -29.75 4.24 -5.21
N GLY A 386 -30.84 3.65 -4.74
CA GLY A 386 -30.94 3.11 -3.38
C GLY A 386 -31.78 3.99 -2.45
N ARG A 387 -32.31 3.40 -1.38
CA ARG A 387 -33.26 4.07 -0.47
C ARG A 387 -32.57 4.98 0.56
N TYR A 388 -31.27 4.78 0.81
CA TYR A 388 -30.55 5.42 1.90
C TYR A 388 -29.54 6.46 1.41
N MET A 389 -29.81 7.12 0.28
CA MET A 389 -28.93 8.19 -0.19
C MET A 389 -29.19 9.45 0.64
N GLY A 390 -28.12 10.14 1.04
CA GLY A 390 -28.21 11.50 1.54
C GLY A 390 -28.38 12.44 0.35
N PHE A 391 -27.35 13.23 0.05
CA PHE A 391 -27.31 14.04 -1.15
C PHE A 391 -26.85 13.22 -2.37
N GLY A 392 -27.38 13.53 -3.55
CA GLY A 392 -26.93 12.89 -4.79
C GLY A 392 -25.60 13.45 -5.28
N ILE A 393 -25.61 14.46 -6.14
CA ILE A 393 -24.42 15.21 -6.56
C ILE A 393 -24.45 16.61 -5.94
N VAL A 394 -23.39 16.96 -5.23
CA VAL A 394 -23.20 18.26 -4.59
C VAL A 394 -21.96 18.94 -5.14
N ALA A 395 -22.08 20.21 -5.51
CA ALA A 395 -21.01 20.97 -6.16
C ALA A 395 -20.88 22.42 -5.64
N ALA A 396 -19.69 22.82 -5.21
CA ALA A 396 -19.41 24.20 -4.77
C ALA A 396 -17.94 24.56 -5.03
N GLY A 397 -17.62 25.85 -5.16
CA GLY A 397 -16.24 26.32 -5.33
C GLY A 397 -15.59 25.79 -6.60
N LEU A 398 -16.24 25.98 -7.77
CA LEU A 398 -15.86 25.33 -9.02
C LEU A 398 -15.60 26.35 -10.14
N GLU A 399 -14.58 26.09 -10.96
CA GLU A 399 -14.30 26.85 -12.19
C GLU A 399 -14.06 25.93 -13.39
N ASN A 400 -14.70 26.18 -14.54
CA ASN A 400 -14.56 25.40 -15.77
C ASN A 400 -14.94 23.90 -15.66
N TRP A 401 -15.97 23.58 -14.87
CA TRP A 401 -16.45 22.20 -14.72
C TRP A 401 -17.57 21.84 -15.69
N LYS A 402 -17.73 20.55 -15.99
CA LYS A 402 -18.85 20.02 -16.77
C LYS A 402 -19.55 18.86 -16.06
N ILE A 403 -20.78 19.07 -15.59
CA ILE A 403 -21.56 18.09 -14.83
C ILE A 403 -22.87 17.82 -15.57
N LYS A 404 -22.93 16.73 -16.37
CA LYS A 404 -24.06 16.48 -17.31
C LYS A 404 -24.46 15.02 -17.49
N GLY A 405 -25.74 14.77 -17.74
CA GLY A 405 -26.25 13.43 -18.10
C GLY A 405 -26.26 12.41 -16.95
N ASN A 406 -25.96 12.84 -15.72
CA ASN A 406 -26.09 12.02 -14.52
C ASN A 406 -27.58 11.82 -14.22
N TRP A 407 -27.95 10.66 -13.69
CA TRP A 407 -29.33 10.34 -13.34
C TRP A 407 -29.41 9.89 -11.89
N ASP A 408 -30.56 10.16 -11.28
CA ASP A 408 -30.83 9.85 -9.89
C ASP A 408 -32.18 9.16 -9.75
N GLU A 409 -32.15 7.91 -9.30
CA GLU A 409 -33.31 7.10 -8.92
C GLU A 409 -33.32 6.81 -7.41
N ALA A 410 -32.45 7.46 -6.65
CA ALA A 410 -32.32 7.26 -5.22
C ALA A 410 -33.47 7.94 -4.44
N THR A 411 -33.68 7.48 -3.22
CA THR A 411 -34.47 8.22 -2.23
C THR A 411 -33.53 8.98 -1.33
N HIS A 412 -33.70 10.30 -1.27
CA HIS A 412 -32.87 11.19 -0.48
C HIS A 412 -33.43 11.36 0.92
N GLN A 413 -32.61 11.04 1.92
CA GLN A 413 -32.95 11.13 3.33
C GLN A 413 -31.69 11.26 4.19
N GLY A 414 -31.85 11.88 5.35
CA GLY A 414 -30.76 12.07 6.30
C GLY A 414 -31.20 13.00 7.41
N LYS A 415 -30.47 12.98 8.51
CA LYS A 415 -30.68 13.89 9.64
C LYS A 415 -29.42 14.67 9.93
N LYS A 416 -29.56 15.97 10.17
CA LYS A 416 -28.47 16.82 10.68
C LYS A 416 -27.87 16.16 11.94
N SER A 417 -26.56 15.88 11.93
CA SER A 417 -25.84 15.44 13.12
C SER A 417 -25.34 16.63 13.92
N ALA A 418 -24.81 16.39 15.12
CA ALA A 418 -24.17 17.42 15.94
C ALA A 418 -22.91 18.02 15.28
N ARG A 419 -22.36 17.38 14.24
CA ARG A 419 -21.17 17.85 13.50
C ARG A 419 -21.51 18.85 12.39
N CYS A 420 -22.79 19.02 12.07
CA CYS A 420 -23.20 19.97 11.05
C CYS A 420 -23.16 21.40 11.59
N PHE A 421 -22.65 22.33 10.77
CA PHE A 421 -22.68 23.75 11.12
C PHE A 421 -24.11 24.29 11.25
N ASP A 422 -24.26 25.34 12.06
CA ASP A 422 -25.53 26.03 12.28
C ASP A 422 -25.80 27.11 11.24
N ASP A 423 -24.76 27.65 10.60
CA ASP A 423 -24.87 28.65 9.54
C ASP A 423 -23.75 28.41 8.50
N PRO A 424 -24.06 28.26 7.19
CA PRO A 424 -25.40 28.15 6.64
C PRO A 424 -26.09 26.85 7.06
N VAL A 425 -27.41 26.91 7.22
CA VAL A 425 -28.21 25.70 7.45
C VAL A 425 -28.30 24.92 6.14
N ASN A 426 -27.63 23.76 6.10
CA ASN A 426 -27.72 22.85 4.96
C ASN A 426 -29.19 22.50 4.66
N PRO A 427 -29.60 22.46 3.39
CA PRO A 427 -30.95 22.07 3.02
C PRO A 427 -31.19 20.57 3.26
N ASP A 428 -32.45 20.16 3.17
CA ASP A 428 -32.80 18.74 3.22
C ASP A 428 -32.12 17.96 2.07
N PRO A 429 -31.75 16.68 2.28
CA PRO A 429 -31.11 15.85 1.27
C PRO A 429 -31.87 15.82 -0.06
N MET A 430 -31.15 15.99 -1.18
CA MET A 430 -31.73 16.13 -2.52
C MET A 430 -30.79 15.59 -3.63
N PRO A 431 -31.31 15.34 -4.85
CA PRO A 431 -30.54 14.69 -5.91
C PRO A 431 -29.41 15.55 -6.48
N PHE A 432 -29.68 16.82 -6.77
CA PHE A 432 -28.70 17.70 -7.45
C PHE A 432 -28.67 19.06 -6.78
N MET A 433 -27.51 19.43 -6.23
CA MET A 433 -27.33 20.65 -5.46
C MET A 433 -26.02 21.34 -5.85
N PHE A 434 -26.07 22.67 -5.96
CA PHE A 434 -24.87 23.48 -6.17
C PHE A 434 -24.97 24.83 -5.47
N ASN A 435 -23.83 25.49 -5.24
CA ASN A 435 -23.77 26.85 -4.74
C ASN A 435 -23.39 27.79 -5.89
N GLU A 436 -24.37 28.50 -6.46
CA GLU A 436 -24.17 29.36 -7.63
C GLU A 436 -23.15 30.49 -7.38
N ALA A 437 -23.07 30.99 -6.15
CA ALA A 437 -22.18 32.11 -5.81
C ALA A 437 -20.69 31.74 -5.89
N THR A 438 -20.35 30.46 -5.72
CA THR A 438 -18.98 29.96 -5.73
C THR A 438 -18.61 29.23 -7.03
N VAL A 439 -19.51 29.22 -8.02
CA VAL A 439 -19.35 28.53 -9.29
C VAL A 439 -19.09 29.55 -10.42
N LYS A 440 -18.04 29.30 -11.22
CA LYS A 440 -17.59 30.16 -12.32
C LYS A 440 -17.45 29.34 -13.60
N ASP A 441 -17.94 29.88 -14.72
CA ASP A 441 -17.75 29.32 -16.08
C ASP A 441 -17.97 27.79 -16.19
N SER A 442 -18.92 27.26 -15.43
CA SER A 442 -19.15 25.82 -15.30
C SER A 442 -20.53 25.45 -15.86
N GLU A 443 -20.61 24.27 -16.47
CA GLU A 443 -21.83 23.77 -17.11
C GLU A 443 -22.50 22.67 -16.28
N PHE A 444 -23.75 22.89 -15.90
CA PHE A 444 -24.57 21.93 -15.17
C PHE A 444 -25.74 21.42 -16.04
N GLN A 445 -26.18 20.20 -15.80
CA GLN A 445 -27.45 19.69 -16.33
C GLN A 445 -28.66 20.34 -15.64
N PRO A 446 -29.85 20.30 -16.26
CA PRO A 446 -31.08 20.69 -15.59
C PRO A 446 -31.34 19.88 -14.31
N GLY A 447 -32.02 20.50 -13.33
CA GLY A 447 -32.44 19.87 -12.08
C GLY A 447 -31.58 20.21 -10.86
N PHE A 448 -30.40 20.81 -11.06
CA PHE A 448 -29.59 21.36 -9.97
C PHE A 448 -30.33 22.51 -9.27
N GLN A 449 -30.37 22.46 -7.94
CA GLN A 449 -30.95 23.50 -7.09
C GLN A 449 -29.85 24.32 -6.43
N ASN A 450 -29.98 25.66 -6.49
CA ASN A 450 -29.03 26.58 -5.88
C ASN A 450 -29.31 26.70 -4.39
N HIS A 451 -28.31 26.36 -3.57
CA HIS A 451 -28.36 26.49 -2.11
C HIS A 451 -27.02 26.96 -1.59
N ASP A 452 -27.07 27.72 -0.50
CA ASP A 452 -25.91 27.93 0.35
C ASP A 452 -25.78 26.76 1.33
N PHE A 453 -24.60 26.18 1.44
CA PHE A 453 -24.35 24.98 2.24
C PHE A 453 -22.86 24.87 2.57
N GLN A 454 -22.54 24.15 3.64
CA GLN A 454 -21.18 23.83 4.06
C GLN A 454 -21.15 22.47 4.77
N TYR A 455 -20.06 21.73 4.64
CA TYR A 455 -19.83 20.46 5.31
C TYR A 455 -20.99 19.45 5.18
N VAL A 456 -21.50 19.24 3.96
CA VAL A 456 -22.74 18.44 3.72
C VAL A 456 -22.61 16.96 4.11
N VAL A 457 -21.39 16.44 4.23
CA VAL A 457 -21.11 15.08 4.72
C VAL A 457 -21.42 14.88 6.21
N CYS A 458 -21.84 15.93 6.90
CA CYS A 458 -22.18 15.92 8.32
C CYS A 458 -23.50 15.22 8.65
N ILE A 459 -24.37 14.94 7.68
CA ILE A 459 -25.67 14.29 7.94
C ILE A 459 -25.49 12.81 8.31
N ASP A 460 -26.36 12.28 9.16
CA ASP A 460 -26.42 10.85 9.42
C ASP A 460 -27.58 10.20 8.67
N GLY A 461 -27.42 8.91 8.34
CA GLY A 461 -28.50 8.11 7.76
C GLY A 461 -29.70 8.00 8.69
N LEU A 462 -30.90 7.95 8.12
CA LEU A 462 -32.09 7.60 8.90
C LEU A 462 -32.10 6.09 9.14
N TYR A 463 -31.85 5.69 10.39
CA TYR A 463 -32.00 4.31 10.81
C TYR A 463 -33.47 4.05 11.16
N ASP A 464 -34.09 3.09 10.48
CA ASP A 464 -35.44 2.60 10.78
C ASP A 464 -35.37 1.14 11.26
N LYS A 465 -36.52 0.55 11.63
CA LYS A 465 -36.55 -0.87 12.05
C LYS A 465 -36.06 -1.83 10.97
N SER A 466 -36.07 -1.43 9.69
CA SER A 466 -35.57 -2.23 8.57
C SER A 466 -34.08 -2.02 8.27
N ASN A 467 -33.48 -0.97 8.82
CA ASN A 467 -32.07 -0.65 8.76
C ASN A 467 -31.58 -0.12 10.12
N PRO A 468 -31.56 -0.98 11.16
CA PRO A 468 -31.11 -0.55 12.48
C PRO A 468 -29.61 -0.24 12.45
N PRO A 469 -29.09 0.61 13.36
CA PRO A 469 -27.66 0.87 13.51
C PRO A 469 -26.88 -0.46 13.58
N LYS A 470 -25.65 -0.52 13.04
CA LYS A 470 -24.92 -1.79 12.95
C LYS A 470 -24.71 -2.48 14.30
N HIS A 471 -24.58 -1.72 15.39
CA HIS A 471 -24.48 -2.26 16.75
C HIS A 471 -25.64 -3.18 17.13
N ASP A 472 -26.77 -3.11 16.42
CA ASP A 472 -27.97 -3.91 16.64
C ASP A 472 -28.14 -5.08 15.64
N LEU A 473 -27.29 -5.19 14.61
CA LEU A 473 -27.37 -6.27 13.63
C LEU A 473 -26.63 -7.53 14.11
N PRO A 474 -27.18 -8.73 13.89
CA PRO A 474 -26.43 -9.96 14.07
C PRO A 474 -25.24 -10.01 13.08
N PRO A 475 -24.11 -10.60 13.47
CA PRO A 475 -22.92 -10.69 12.61
C PRO A 475 -23.24 -11.40 11.29
N LEU A 476 -22.65 -10.93 10.18
CA LEU A 476 -22.88 -11.53 8.87
C LEU A 476 -22.30 -12.96 8.80
N PRO A 477 -22.74 -13.84 7.90
CA PRO A 477 -22.22 -15.20 7.80
C PRO A 477 -20.69 -15.28 7.65
N HIS A 478 -20.07 -14.31 6.97
CA HIS A 478 -18.61 -14.24 6.86
C HIS A 478 -17.92 -13.63 8.09
N ASP A 479 -18.69 -13.03 9.01
CA ASP A 479 -18.23 -12.65 10.34
C ASP A 479 -18.31 -13.85 11.31
N MET A 480 -19.14 -14.86 11.01
CA MET A 480 -19.28 -16.04 11.86
C MET A 480 -18.02 -16.92 11.89
N ASP A 481 -17.27 -17.00 10.80
CA ASP A 481 -15.97 -17.71 10.76
C ASP A 481 -14.93 -17.06 11.69
N ASN A 482 -15.17 -15.82 12.13
CA ASN A 482 -14.34 -15.11 13.10
C ASN A 482 -14.86 -15.17 14.54
N GLN A 483 -15.99 -15.83 14.85
CA GLN A 483 -16.51 -15.85 16.22
C GLN A 483 -15.58 -16.57 17.22
N GLU A 484 -14.76 -17.52 16.76
CA GLU A 484 -13.67 -18.08 17.59
C GLU A 484 -12.57 -17.04 17.83
N ALA A 485 -12.21 -16.24 16.81
CA ALA A 485 -11.26 -15.16 16.94
C ALA A 485 -11.79 -13.99 17.80
N GLU A 486 -13.10 -13.74 17.81
CA GLU A 486 -13.76 -12.75 18.66
C GLU A 486 -13.83 -13.21 20.13
N LYS A 487 -14.00 -14.50 20.38
CA LYS A 487 -13.87 -15.09 21.72
C LYS A 487 -12.44 -15.04 22.25
N GLU A 488 -11.45 -15.05 21.36
CA GLU A 488 -10.03 -14.85 21.68
C GLU A 488 -9.61 -13.37 21.67
N ALA A 489 -10.43 -12.48 21.10
CA ALA A 489 -10.13 -11.05 21.04
C ALA A 489 -10.30 -10.45 22.43
N ILE A 490 -9.21 -9.88 22.94
CA ILE A 490 -9.19 -9.16 24.20
C ILE A 490 -10.14 -7.95 24.05
N PRO A 491 -11.09 -7.72 24.97
CA PRO A 491 -12.00 -6.58 24.89
C PRO A 491 -11.22 -5.26 24.69
N PRO A 492 -11.72 -4.27 23.92
CA PRO A 492 -11.01 -3.01 23.69
C PRO A 492 -10.54 -2.32 24.98
N LYS A 493 -11.35 -2.40 26.05
CA LYS A 493 -11.00 -1.88 27.38
C LYS A 493 -9.79 -2.60 28.01
N ASP A 494 -9.65 -3.90 27.77
CA ASP A 494 -8.55 -4.71 28.28
C ASP A 494 -7.31 -4.58 27.41
N ILE A 495 -7.45 -4.40 26.09
CA ILE A 495 -6.34 -4.01 25.20
C ILE A 495 -5.77 -2.66 25.62
N HIS A 496 -6.63 -1.68 25.90
CA HIS A 496 -6.16 -0.37 26.34
C HIS A 496 -5.45 -0.45 27.69
N LYS A 497 -6.01 -1.20 28.66
CA LYS A 497 -5.34 -1.44 29.96
C LYS A 497 -4.03 -2.20 29.81
N GLN A 498 -3.97 -3.20 28.94
CA GLN A 498 -2.77 -4.00 28.72
C GLN A 498 -1.68 -3.15 28.05
N ARG A 499 -2.03 -2.33 27.04
CA ARG A 499 -1.11 -1.38 26.42
C ARG A 499 -0.67 -0.27 27.37
N GLN A 500 -1.57 0.31 28.15
CA GLN A 500 -1.20 1.27 29.21
C GLN A 500 -0.24 0.62 30.21
N LYS A 501 -0.42 -0.66 30.52
CA LYS A 501 0.50 -1.41 31.39
C LYS A 501 1.86 -1.65 30.73
N GLU A 502 1.90 -1.96 29.44
CA GLU A 502 3.14 -2.13 28.67
C GLU A 502 3.89 -0.79 28.49
N GLU A 503 3.20 0.29 28.15
CA GLU A 503 3.76 1.64 28.06
C GLU A 503 4.24 2.16 29.42
N LYS A 504 3.49 1.88 30.50
CA LYS A 504 3.91 2.23 31.85
C LYS A 504 5.14 1.43 32.28
N ALA A 505 5.19 0.14 31.98
CA ALA A 505 6.37 -0.69 32.24
C ALA A 505 7.60 -0.19 31.46
N GLN A 506 7.42 0.22 30.20
CA GLN A 506 8.49 0.80 29.40
C GLN A 506 8.97 2.15 29.97
N LYS A 507 8.05 3.05 30.34
CA LYS A 507 8.39 4.34 30.96
C LYS A 507 9.05 4.20 32.33
N GLU A 508 8.61 3.25 33.15
CA GLU A 508 9.24 2.94 34.45
C GLU A 508 10.68 2.43 34.25
N GLN A 509 10.89 1.57 33.24
CA GLN A 509 12.22 1.07 32.88
C GLN A 509 13.14 2.18 32.36
N ASP A 510 12.61 3.09 31.54
CA ASP A 510 13.37 4.24 31.04
C ASP A 510 13.70 5.24 32.17
N GLN A 511 12.78 5.46 33.13
CA GLN A 511 12.98 6.38 34.24
C GLN A 511 13.97 5.87 35.29
N GLU A 512 13.98 4.56 35.58
CA GLU A 512 15.03 3.94 36.42
C GLU A 512 16.42 4.10 35.80
N SER A 513 16.54 3.96 34.48
CA SER A 513 17.82 4.14 33.78
C SER A 513 18.35 5.58 33.85
N ILE A 514 17.46 6.58 33.91
CA ILE A 514 17.83 8.00 34.04
C ILE A 514 18.27 8.33 35.47
N LEU A 515 17.59 7.80 36.48
CA LEU A 515 17.95 8.01 37.89
C LEU A 515 19.30 7.36 38.24
N GLU A 516 19.56 6.15 37.75
CA GLU A 516 20.86 5.48 37.96
C GLU A 516 22.03 6.21 37.28
N ASN A 517 21.80 6.85 36.14
CA ASN A 517 22.81 7.68 35.47
C ASN A 517 23.04 9.02 36.20
N SER A 518 22.00 9.62 36.77
CA SER A 518 22.14 10.88 37.53
C SER A 518 22.95 10.72 38.82
N GLU A 519 22.79 9.60 39.54
CA GLU A 519 23.58 9.32 40.76
C GLU A 519 25.05 8.95 40.46
N GLN A 520 25.36 8.48 39.24
CA GLN A 520 26.75 8.24 38.83
C GLN A 520 27.45 9.54 38.39
N VAL A 521 26.73 10.45 37.74
CA VAL A 521 27.28 11.75 37.30
C VAL A 521 27.57 12.68 38.48
N GLU A 522 26.74 12.69 39.53
CA GLU A 522 27.02 13.48 40.76
C GLU A 522 28.22 12.94 41.55
N LYS A 523 28.64 11.69 41.32
CA LYS A 523 29.80 11.10 42.01
C LYS A 523 31.12 11.28 41.27
N SER A 524 31.08 11.72 40.01
CA SER A 524 32.26 12.00 39.18
C SER A 524 32.67 13.48 39.16
N ILE A 525 31.94 14.38 39.83
CA ILE A 525 32.20 15.83 39.78
C ILE A 525 33.11 16.34 40.93
N GLU A 526 33.53 15.49 41.88
CA GLU A 526 34.40 15.93 42.99
C GLU A 526 35.92 15.81 42.75
N ASP A 527 36.39 15.20 41.65
CA ASP A 527 37.82 14.99 41.39
C ASP A 527 38.24 15.37 39.96
N GLU A 528 38.19 16.66 39.60
CA GLU A 528 39.02 17.17 38.48
C GLU A 528 39.26 18.69 38.61
N LYS A 529 40.40 19.06 39.20
CA LYS A 529 41.00 20.39 39.08
C LYS A 529 42.30 20.26 38.28
N ASP A 530 42.51 21.23 37.40
CA ASP A 530 43.68 21.50 36.56
C ASP A 530 43.79 20.74 35.23
N TYR A 531 43.18 21.31 34.17
CA TYR A 531 43.76 21.33 32.83
C TYR A 531 43.55 22.69 32.13
N PRO A 532 44.50 23.12 31.28
CA PRO A 532 44.49 24.45 30.69
C PRO A 532 43.54 24.55 29.49
N VAL A 533 42.96 25.75 29.35
CA VAL A 533 42.12 26.19 28.23
C VAL A 533 42.84 25.99 26.90
N VAL A 534 42.34 25.05 26.09
CA VAL A 534 42.70 24.90 24.66
C VAL A 534 41.60 25.56 23.83
N GLY A 535 42.02 26.44 22.94
CA GLY A 535 41.17 27.27 22.11
C GLY A 535 40.19 26.48 21.24
N GLU A 536 38.99 27.02 21.18
CA GLU A 536 37.88 26.63 20.33
C GLU A 536 38.29 26.71 18.86
N VAL A 537 38.51 25.54 18.24
CA VAL A 537 38.61 25.40 16.78
C VAL A 537 37.28 24.84 16.33
N SER A 538 36.48 25.67 15.67
CA SER A 538 35.27 25.22 14.99
C SER A 538 35.65 24.11 14.00
N PRO A 539 35.00 22.93 14.02
CA PRO A 539 35.26 21.91 13.03
C PRO A 539 34.80 22.45 11.68
N ALA A 540 35.73 22.64 10.75
CA ALA A 540 35.41 22.91 9.36
C ALA A 540 34.56 21.72 8.87
N GLY A 541 33.28 21.98 8.60
CA GLY A 541 32.36 20.99 8.05
C GLY A 541 32.90 20.43 6.75
N PHE A 542 32.72 19.12 6.55
CA PHE A 542 32.97 18.49 5.26
C PHE A 542 32.00 19.10 4.25
N SER A 543 32.50 19.95 3.34
CA SER A 543 31.73 20.37 2.16
C SER A 543 32.38 19.79 0.91
N THR A 544 31.59 19.00 0.19
CA THR A 544 31.95 18.37 -1.08
C THR A 544 31.69 19.29 -2.28
N GLY A 545 31.07 20.46 -2.05
CA GLY A 545 30.62 21.38 -3.09
C GLY A 545 29.32 20.95 -3.77
N SER A 546 28.69 19.87 -3.29
CA SER A 546 27.40 19.36 -3.75
C SER A 546 26.50 19.16 -2.54
N GLU A 547 25.48 20.02 -2.38
CA GLU A 547 24.53 19.97 -1.25
C GLU A 547 23.94 18.57 -1.05
N VAL A 548 23.64 17.85 -2.14
CA VAL A 548 23.08 16.48 -2.08
C VAL A 548 24.07 15.46 -1.50
N MET A 549 25.37 15.61 -1.77
CA MET A 549 26.38 14.68 -1.26
C MET A 549 26.77 15.02 0.18
N ASP A 550 26.72 16.31 0.53
CA ASP A 550 26.90 16.79 1.90
C ASP A 550 25.76 16.26 2.79
N ASP A 551 24.51 16.33 2.33
CA ASP A 551 23.36 15.73 3.03
C ASP A 551 23.50 14.21 3.21
N ILE A 552 23.94 13.48 2.17
CA ILE A 552 24.13 12.02 2.25
C ILE A 552 25.23 11.66 3.25
N LEU A 553 26.33 12.42 3.25
CA LEU A 553 27.45 12.20 4.17
C LEU A 553 27.06 12.55 5.60
N GLU A 554 26.32 13.64 5.81
CA GLU A 554 25.81 14.05 7.11
C GLU A 554 24.82 13.01 7.66
N HIS A 555 23.88 12.53 6.83
CA HIS A 555 22.93 11.49 7.24
C HIS A 555 23.61 10.15 7.51
N SER A 556 24.67 9.82 6.77
CA SER A 556 25.48 8.63 7.02
C SER A 556 26.30 8.76 8.31
N GLN A 557 26.85 9.95 8.59
CA GLN A 557 27.59 10.23 9.83
C GLN A 557 26.65 10.17 11.04
N GLN A 558 25.43 10.71 10.92
CA GLN A 558 24.42 10.66 11.96
C GLN A 558 24.04 9.22 12.31
N ARG A 559 23.76 8.37 11.33
CA ARG A 559 23.47 6.93 11.56
C ARG A 559 24.63 6.17 12.19
N MET A 560 25.86 6.57 11.88
CA MET A 560 27.06 5.97 12.48
C MET A 560 27.20 6.37 13.95
N LEU A 561 26.99 7.64 14.28
CA LEU A 561 27.00 8.12 15.66
C LEU A 561 25.89 7.46 16.49
N GLU A 562 24.68 7.31 15.93
CA GLU A 562 23.59 6.58 16.57
C GLU A 562 23.94 5.10 16.81
N ALA A 563 24.62 4.44 15.87
CA ALA A 563 25.06 3.06 16.04
C ALA A 563 26.14 2.91 17.12
N ILE A 564 27.05 3.89 17.23
CA ILE A 564 28.07 3.94 18.30
C ILE A 564 27.40 4.14 19.66
N ASP A 565 26.45 5.07 19.77
CA ASP A 565 25.66 5.31 20.98
C ASP A 565 24.89 4.04 21.41
N HIS A 566 24.31 3.33 20.44
CA HIS A 566 23.59 2.08 20.69
C HIS A 566 24.51 0.94 21.18
N LEU A 567 25.77 0.98 20.77
CA LEU A 567 26.82 0.06 21.21
C LEU A 567 27.31 0.44 22.61
N HIS A 568 27.49 1.73 22.89
CA HIS A 568 27.86 2.25 24.21
C HIS A 568 26.83 1.85 25.26
N ARG A 569 25.54 2.08 24.99
CA ARG A 569 24.43 1.66 25.89
C ARG A 569 24.44 0.16 26.17
N ARG A 570 24.77 -0.68 25.18
CA ARG A 570 24.87 -2.14 25.37
C ARG A 570 26.08 -2.52 26.23
N VAL A 571 27.19 -1.82 26.11
CA VAL A 571 28.37 -2.03 26.96
C VAL A 571 28.07 -1.59 28.40
N ASP A 572 27.38 -0.48 28.60
CA ASP A 572 26.96 0.01 29.92
C ASP A 572 26.01 -0.97 30.61
N ILE A 573 25.02 -1.52 29.88
CA ILE A 573 24.12 -2.57 30.39
C ILE A 573 24.89 -3.83 30.78
N LEU A 574 25.94 -4.20 30.04
CA LEU A 574 26.78 -5.35 30.40
C LEU A 574 27.67 -5.06 31.62
N ALA A 575 28.12 -3.82 31.78
CA ALA A 575 28.92 -3.39 32.93
C ALA A 575 28.09 -3.29 34.22
N SER A 576 26.84 -2.82 34.13
CA SER A 576 25.93 -2.68 35.29
C SER A 576 25.43 -4.03 35.83
N ASN A 577 25.36 -5.06 34.98
CA ASN A 577 24.96 -6.41 35.37
C ASN A 577 26.05 -7.23 36.09
N LEU A 578 27.25 -6.67 36.31
CA LEU A 578 28.27 -7.32 37.13
C LEU A 578 27.94 -7.17 38.64
N PRO A 579 27.78 -8.27 39.40
CA PRO A 579 27.40 -8.19 40.80
C PRO A 579 28.45 -7.45 41.62
N LYS A 580 28.07 -6.32 42.23
CA LYS A 580 28.91 -5.53 43.15
C LYS A 580 29.32 -6.40 44.35
N LYS A 581 30.55 -6.93 44.32
CA LYS A 581 31.15 -7.66 45.45
C LYS A 581 31.35 -6.71 46.64
N THR A 582 30.75 -7.05 47.76
CA THR A 582 30.83 -6.35 49.05
C THR A 582 32.27 -6.32 49.59
N LYS A 583 32.64 -5.15 50.14
CA LYS A 583 33.97 -4.79 50.64
C LYS A 583 34.57 -5.86 51.57
N GLY A 584 35.65 -6.50 51.12
CA GLY A 584 36.53 -7.34 51.91
C GLY A 584 37.89 -7.47 51.23
N LYS A 585 38.90 -6.80 51.80
CA LYS A 585 40.31 -6.75 51.37
C LYS A 585 40.85 -8.15 51.05
N LYS A 586 41.15 -8.47 49.78
CA LYS A 586 42.16 -9.46 49.34
C LYS A 586 42.32 -9.51 47.81
N GLU A 587 43.58 -9.45 47.40
CA GLU A 587 44.23 -9.82 46.12
C GLU A 587 43.41 -9.76 44.82
N ILE A 588 43.80 -8.81 43.97
CA ILE A 588 43.49 -8.74 42.54
C ILE A 588 44.22 -9.89 41.85
N GLY A 589 43.53 -11.01 41.65
CA GLY A 589 44.06 -12.17 40.95
C GLY A 589 43.00 -12.80 40.06
N ASN A 590 43.24 -12.74 38.75
CA ASN A 590 42.55 -13.41 37.65
C ASN A 590 41.10 -12.97 37.37
N LEU A 591 40.97 -12.05 36.40
CA LEU A 591 39.75 -11.87 35.62
C LEU A 591 39.35 -13.22 35.00
N ASP A 592 38.04 -13.51 35.01
CA ASP A 592 37.47 -14.71 34.43
C ASP A 592 37.87 -14.83 32.94
N PRO A 593 38.54 -15.90 32.50
CA PRO A 593 38.96 -16.07 31.11
C PRO A 593 37.79 -15.96 30.11
N ALA A 594 36.56 -16.24 30.53
CA ALA A 594 35.38 -16.03 29.69
C ALA A 594 35.17 -14.55 29.28
N ILE A 595 35.43 -13.61 30.18
CA ILE A 595 35.28 -12.17 29.91
C ILE A 595 36.38 -11.68 28.96
N SER A 596 37.61 -12.20 29.09
CA SER A 596 38.70 -11.88 28.17
C SER A 596 38.37 -12.33 26.75
N THR A 597 37.77 -13.51 26.55
CA THR A 597 37.39 -13.97 25.21
C THR A 597 36.26 -13.13 24.58
N HIS A 598 35.35 -12.60 25.40
CA HIS A 598 34.29 -11.71 24.92
C HIS A 598 34.81 -10.33 24.53
N LEU A 599 35.74 -9.77 25.30
CA LEU A 599 36.42 -8.51 24.96
C LEU A 599 37.26 -8.65 23.68
N GLU A 600 37.97 -9.76 23.52
CA GLU A 600 38.74 -10.05 22.30
C GLU A 600 37.83 -10.19 21.06
N LYS A 601 36.65 -10.81 21.22
CA LYS A 601 35.64 -10.90 20.15
C LYS A 601 35.02 -9.54 19.81
N LEU A 602 34.86 -8.67 20.80
CA LEU A 602 34.37 -7.31 20.61
C LEU A 602 35.43 -6.45 19.90
N GLN A 603 36.69 -6.55 20.31
CA GLN A 603 37.82 -5.88 19.66
C GLN A 603 37.94 -6.29 18.19
N ARG A 604 37.82 -7.59 17.85
CA ARG A 604 37.79 -8.04 16.45
C ARG A 604 36.60 -7.50 15.64
N ARG A 605 35.46 -7.27 16.28
CA ARG A 605 34.29 -6.65 15.63
C ARG A 605 34.51 -5.16 15.39
N ILE A 606 35.18 -4.47 16.31
CA ILE A 606 35.58 -3.07 16.13
C ILE A 606 36.60 -2.96 14.98
N GLU A 607 37.65 -3.78 14.97
CA GLU A 607 38.63 -3.80 13.87
C GLU A 607 37.97 -4.11 12.52
N HIS A 608 36.99 -5.02 12.48
CA HIS A 608 36.22 -5.29 11.27
C HIS A 608 35.36 -4.09 10.83
N LEU A 609 34.73 -3.39 11.77
CA LEU A 609 33.96 -2.18 11.49
C LEU A 609 34.85 -1.05 10.98
N GLU A 610 36.02 -0.82 11.60
CA GLU A 610 37.00 0.16 11.15
C GLU A 610 37.50 -0.17 9.73
N ASN A 611 37.79 -1.44 9.44
CA ASN A 611 38.23 -1.85 8.11
C ASN A 611 37.11 -1.66 7.08
N SER A 612 35.87 -2.01 7.44
CA SER A 612 34.69 -1.77 6.59
C SER A 612 34.46 -0.27 6.34
N GLN A 613 34.67 0.59 7.33
CA GLN A 613 34.57 2.04 7.20
C GLN A 613 35.65 2.56 6.23
N ARG A 614 36.88 2.05 6.34
CA ARG A 614 37.97 2.41 5.44
C ARG A 614 37.65 2.05 3.99
N THR A 615 37.08 0.86 3.76
CA THR A 615 36.64 0.43 2.42
C THR A 615 35.49 1.27 1.88
N LEU A 616 34.54 1.68 2.73
CA LEU A 616 33.45 2.59 2.32
C LEU A 616 33.97 3.99 1.96
N LEU A 617 34.89 4.53 2.75
CA LEU A 617 35.55 5.81 2.44
C LEU A 617 36.33 5.75 1.13
N GLU A 618 37.09 4.68 0.90
CA GLU A 618 37.82 4.47 -0.36
C GLU A 618 36.85 4.35 -1.56
N SER A 619 35.72 3.66 -1.37
CA SER A 619 34.68 3.54 -2.39
C SER A 619 34.00 4.88 -2.68
N ALA A 620 33.74 5.70 -1.64
CA ALA A 620 33.16 7.03 -1.79
C ALA A 620 34.12 7.99 -2.52
N VAL A 621 35.43 7.92 -2.22
CA VAL A 621 36.46 8.69 -2.93
C VAL A 621 36.53 8.27 -4.41
N ASN A 622 36.48 6.98 -4.71
CA ASN A 622 36.44 6.47 -6.09
C ASN A 622 35.15 6.85 -6.83
N MET A 623 34.02 6.89 -6.13
CA MET A 623 32.75 7.36 -6.69
C MET A 623 32.80 8.86 -6.99
N ARG A 624 33.38 9.66 -6.10
CA ARG A 624 33.59 11.10 -6.32
C ARG A 624 34.44 11.38 -7.55
N SER A 625 35.56 10.69 -7.74
CA SER A 625 36.41 10.87 -8.92
C SER A 625 35.70 10.45 -10.20
N SER A 626 34.87 9.40 -10.15
CA SER A 626 34.06 8.95 -11.29
C SER A 626 32.96 9.95 -11.66
N ILE A 627 32.29 10.56 -10.67
CA ILE A 627 31.27 11.59 -10.90
C ILE A 627 31.90 12.86 -11.50
N GLN A 628 33.07 13.27 -10.99
CA GLN A 628 33.80 14.42 -11.54
C GLN A 628 34.22 14.20 -13.00
N LEU A 629 34.66 12.97 -13.33
CA LEU A 629 34.97 12.60 -14.71
C LEU A 629 33.71 12.64 -15.59
N TRP A 630 32.59 12.11 -15.09
CA TRP A 630 31.32 12.11 -15.82
C TRP A 630 30.77 13.53 -16.05
N ASP A 631 30.89 14.42 -15.07
CA ASP A 631 30.50 15.83 -15.20
C ASP A 631 31.33 16.55 -16.28
N GLN A 632 32.64 16.29 -16.33
CA GLN A 632 33.52 16.79 -17.40
C GLN A 632 33.15 16.22 -18.79
N GLU A 633 32.75 14.95 -18.87
CA GLU A 633 32.28 14.36 -20.12
C GLU A 633 30.94 14.94 -20.57
N MET A 634 30.00 15.15 -19.64
CA MET A 634 28.70 15.75 -19.94
C MET A 634 28.82 17.22 -20.36
N SER A 635 29.73 17.99 -19.74
CA SER A 635 29.99 19.36 -20.18
C SER A 635 30.54 19.41 -21.61
N ALA A 636 31.45 18.49 -21.96
CA ALA A 636 31.97 18.38 -23.33
C ALA A 636 30.88 17.99 -24.36
N VAL A 637 29.94 17.12 -23.99
CA VAL A 637 28.78 16.79 -24.85
C VAL A 637 27.86 18.00 -25.02
N GLY A 638 27.64 18.78 -23.96
CA GLY A 638 26.86 20.01 -24.01
C GLY A 638 27.45 21.06 -24.97
N GLU A 639 28.78 21.27 -24.91
CA GLU A 639 29.50 22.14 -25.84
C GLU A 639 29.36 21.65 -27.29
N TRP A 640 29.51 20.35 -27.54
CA TRP A 640 29.36 19.77 -28.87
C TRP A 640 27.93 19.91 -29.44
N GLN A 641 26.90 19.73 -28.61
CA GLN A 641 25.51 19.94 -29.03
C GLN A 641 25.24 21.40 -29.38
N TYR A 642 25.80 22.33 -28.61
CA TYR A 642 25.68 23.75 -28.87
C TYR A 642 26.34 24.16 -30.20
N ASP A 643 27.52 23.61 -30.51
CA ASP A 643 28.21 23.83 -31.79
C ASP A 643 27.41 23.32 -32.99
N ILE A 644 26.76 22.15 -32.88
CA ILE A 644 25.89 21.62 -33.94
C ILE A 644 24.68 22.52 -34.17
N LEU A 645 24.04 23.00 -33.09
CA LEU A 645 22.90 23.90 -33.21
C LEU A 645 23.29 25.22 -33.87
N LEU A 646 24.48 25.73 -33.57
CA LEU A 646 25.04 26.90 -34.25
C LEU A 646 25.30 26.65 -35.74
N ASP A 647 25.87 25.50 -36.12
CA ASP A 647 26.10 25.15 -37.54
C ASP A 647 24.79 24.99 -38.32
N VAL A 648 23.79 24.32 -37.74
CA VAL A 648 22.45 24.17 -38.34
C VAL A 648 21.78 25.52 -38.53
N ARG A 649 21.85 26.40 -37.52
CA ARG A 649 21.33 27.77 -37.63
C ARG A 649 22.03 28.55 -38.74
N HIS A 650 23.36 28.50 -38.81
CA HIS A 650 24.14 29.20 -39.84
C HIS A 650 23.80 28.70 -41.26
N LYS A 651 23.58 27.38 -41.44
CA LYS A 651 23.13 26.81 -42.71
C LYS A 651 21.71 27.22 -43.10
N LEU A 652 20.81 27.31 -42.13
CA LEU A 652 19.45 27.81 -42.35
C LEU A 652 19.46 29.29 -42.76
N ASP A 653 20.24 30.13 -42.10
CA ASP A 653 20.38 31.55 -42.43
C ASP A 653 20.99 31.75 -43.84
N LEU A 654 21.90 30.88 -44.27
CA LEU A 654 22.43 30.89 -45.65
C LEU A 654 21.38 30.51 -46.70
N HIS A 655 20.47 29.58 -46.39
CA HIS A 655 19.40 29.19 -47.31
C HIS A 655 18.23 30.18 -47.37
N LEU A 656 17.97 30.90 -46.28
CA LEU A 656 16.91 31.91 -46.22
C LEU A 656 17.27 33.22 -46.94
N ASN A 657 18.55 33.46 -47.19
CA ASN A 657 19.03 34.69 -47.82
C ASN A 657 19.32 34.57 -49.33
N HIS A 658 18.87 33.51 -50.02
CA HIS A 658 18.98 33.46 -51.49
C HIS A 658 17.76 34.13 -52.14
N PRO A 659 17.88 35.31 -52.76
CA PRO A 659 16.76 36.05 -53.31
C PRO A 659 16.53 35.64 -54.77
N ASP A 660 16.16 34.38 -55.02
CA ASP A 660 15.80 33.95 -56.38
C ASP A 660 14.27 33.97 -56.55
N THR A 661 13.82 35.16 -56.92
CA THR A 661 12.70 35.47 -57.81
C THR A 661 12.18 34.30 -58.65
N LEU A 662 10.94 33.88 -58.38
CA LEU A 662 10.08 33.31 -59.41
C LEU A 662 8.73 34.04 -59.43
N HIS A 663 8.59 34.85 -60.48
CA HIS A 663 7.35 35.46 -60.95
C HIS A 663 6.26 34.41 -61.16
N LEU A 664 5.13 34.57 -60.47
CA LEU A 664 3.87 33.93 -60.82
C LEU A 664 2.83 35.03 -61.04
N GLU A 665 2.78 35.50 -62.29
CA GLU A 665 1.73 36.34 -62.84
C GLU A 665 0.45 35.51 -63.07
N ASN A 666 -0.68 36.10 -62.67
CA ASN A 666 -2.00 36.06 -63.30
C ASN A 666 -2.63 34.70 -63.60
N ILE A 667 -3.44 34.22 -62.65
CA ILE A 667 -4.59 33.37 -62.94
C ILE A 667 -5.85 34.08 -62.42
N GLU A 668 -6.64 34.62 -63.35
CA GLU A 668 -7.99 35.16 -63.11
C GLU A 668 -8.97 34.03 -62.77
N LEU A 669 -9.73 34.19 -61.69
CA LEU A 669 -10.85 33.33 -61.31
C LEU A 669 -12.17 34.11 -61.47
N PRO A 670 -13.23 33.51 -62.07
CA PRO A 670 -14.49 34.19 -62.30
C PRO A 670 -15.35 34.26 -61.03
N GLN A 671 -15.95 35.43 -60.82
CA GLN A 671 -16.95 35.71 -59.79
C GLN A 671 -18.22 34.87 -59.96
N ILE A 672 -18.66 34.20 -58.89
CA ILE A 672 -20.04 33.74 -58.73
C ILE A 672 -20.62 34.31 -57.43
N ASN A 673 -21.75 34.98 -57.59
CA ASN A 673 -22.52 35.69 -56.57
C ASN A 673 -23.49 34.74 -55.82
N SER A 674 -23.52 34.89 -54.47
CA SER A 674 -24.72 34.92 -53.61
C SER A 674 -25.49 33.59 -53.32
N PRO A 675 -26.39 33.52 -52.31
CA PRO A 675 -26.14 33.68 -50.87
C PRO A 675 -26.82 32.61 -49.98
N ARG A 676 -26.35 32.52 -48.72
CA ARG A 676 -27.10 32.21 -47.48
C ARG A 676 -27.77 30.82 -47.31
N VAL A 677 -27.33 30.13 -46.24
CA VAL A 677 -28.09 29.54 -45.11
C VAL A 677 -27.62 28.11 -44.76
N VAL A 678 -26.96 28.01 -43.58
CA VAL A 678 -26.80 26.86 -42.66
C VAL A 678 -25.83 25.73 -43.05
N GLU A 679 -24.65 25.73 -42.40
CA GLU A 679 -23.72 24.60 -42.18
C GLU A 679 -23.16 24.83 -40.76
N ASP A 680 -23.28 23.99 -39.74
CA ASP A 680 -23.04 22.54 -39.59
C ASP A 680 -21.60 22.14 -39.95
N HIS A 681 -20.68 22.40 -39.02
CA HIS A 681 -19.29 21.99 -39.10
C HIS A 681 -19.11 20.56 -38.55
N SER A 682 -19.38 19.57 -39.40
CA SER A 682 -18.79 18.23 -39.24
C SER A 682 -17.47 18.17 -40.00
N HIS A 683 -16.35 18.20 -39.29
CA HIS A 683 -15.03 17.92 -39.87
C HIS A 683 -14.92 16.44 -40.27
N PRO A 684 -14.45 16.11 -41.49
CA PRO A 684 -14.10 14.74 -41.83
C PRO A 684 -12.77 14.39 -41.15
N SER A 685 -12.84 13.48 -40.18
CA SER A 685 -11.69 12.82 -39.58
C SER A 685 -10.89 12.12 -40.67
N ILE A 686 -9.68 12.61 -40.92
CA ILE A 686 -8.63 11.90 -41.65
C ILE A 686 -8.36 10.58 -40.91
N GLU A 687 -8.64 9.48 -41.60
CA GLU A 687 -8.43 8.10 -41.16
C GLU A 687 -6.97 7.89 -40.74
N ARG A 688 -6.77 7.78 -39.42
CA ARG A 688 -5.48 7.43 -38.80
C ARG A 688 -5.32 5.91 -38.60
N ASP A 689 -6.30 5.13 -39.04
CA ASP A 689 -6.37 3.68 -38.84
C ASP A 689 -5.67 2.87 -39.96
N GLY A 690 -5.42 3.45 -41.14
CA GLY A 690 -4.75 2.76 -42.25
C GLY A 690 -3.22 2.58 -42.09
N LEU A 691 -2.55 3.42 -41.29
CA LEU A 691 -1.09 3.39 -41.13
C LEU A 691 -0.61 2.43 -40.04
N ARG A 692 -1.47 2.04 -39.09
CA ARG A 692 -1.14 1.04 -38.06
C ARG A 692 -1.28 -0.41 -38.57
N ASP A 693 -2.16 -0.65 -39.53
CA ASP A 693 -2.35 -1.98 -40.11
C ASP A 693 -1.24 -2.41 -41.06
N LEU A 694 -0.55 -1.47 -41.72
CA LEU A 694 0.60 -1.79 -42.57
C LEU A 694 1.84 -2.23 -41.77
N SER A 695 2.08 -1.63 -40.60
CA SER A 695 3.22 -1.98 -39.74
C SER A 695 3.06 -3.34 -39.05
N ASN A 696 1.83 -3.74 -38.71
CA ASN A 696 1.54 -5.04 -38.10
C ASN A 696 1.51 -6.20 -39.11
N LYS A 697 1.14 -5.94 -40.36
CA LYS A 697 1.09 -6.96 -41.42
C LYS A 697 2.48 -7.41 -41.89
N GLU A 698 3.48 -6.53 -41.82
CA GLU A 698 4.88 -6.87 -42.16
C GLU A 698 5.57 -7.70 -41.06
N ARG A 699 5.19 -7.52 -39.79
CA ARG A 699 5.71 -8.30 -38.65
C ARG A 699 5.12 -9.71 -38.53
N LEU A 700 3.88 -9.91 -38.97
CA LEU A 700 3.24 -11.23 -38.95
C LEU A 700 3.68 -12.13 -40.11
N ASN A 701 4.07 -11.57 -41.25
CA ASN A 701 4.60 -12.36 -42.37
C ASN A 701 6.04 -12.83 -42.17
N THR A 702 6.82 -12.20 -41.30
CA THR A 702 8.20 -12.60 -41.00
C THR A 702 8.31 -13.72 -39.95
N LEU A 703 7.26 -13.99 -39.18
CA LEU A 703 7.25 -15.05 -38.16
C LEU A 703 6.66 -16.39 -38.63
N ASN A 704 5.98 -16.43 -39.78
CA ASN A 704 5.24 -17.62 -40.19
C ASN A 704 5.92 -18.50 -41.27
N GLN A 705 7.16 -18.18 -41.66
CA GLN A 705 7.86 -18.90 -42.75
C GLN A 705 9.06 -19.75 -42.32
N ASN A 706 9.44 -19.80 -41.03
CA ASN A 706 10.66 -20.49 -40.60
C ASN A 706 10.53 -21.59 -39.53
N ASP A 707 9.36 -21.87 -38.97
CA ASP A 707 9.26 -22.79 -37.81
C ASP A 707 8.89 -24.25 -38.11
N SER A 708 8.54 -24.60 -39.35
CA SER A 708 8.20 -26.00 -39.67
C SER A 708 9.42 -26.92 -39.87
N TRP A 709 10.60 -26.39 -40.21
CA TRP A 709 11.77 -27.22 -40.56
C TRP A 709 12.80 -27.34 -39.43
N GLY A 710 12.84 -26.37 -38.52
CA GLY A 710 13.79 -26.35 -37.40
C GLY A 710 13.51 -27.36 -36.28
N TRP A 711 12.24 -27.73 -36.07
CA TRP A 711 11.86 -28.64 -34.98
C TRP A 711 12.32 -30.08 -35.24
N TRP A 712 12.15 -30.60 -36.46
CA TRP A 712 12.61 -31.93 -36.85
C TRP A 712 14.14 -32.07 -36.79
N PHE A 713 14.87 -31.02 -37.16
CA PHE A 713 16.33 -31.02 -37.08
C PHE A 713 16.84 -31.06 -35.63
N LYS A 714 16.18 -30.33 -34.71
CA LYS A 714 16.51 -30.36 -33.27
C LYS A 714 16.23 -31.75 -32.66
N VAL A 715 15.13 -32.40 -33.05
CA VAL A 715 14.79 -33.75 -32.57
C VAL A 715 15.81 -34.79 -33.06
N LEU A 716 16.20 -34.74 -34.35
CA LEU A 716 17.21 -35.66 -34.90
C LEU A 716 18.60 -35.45 -34.26
N LEU A 717 18.97 -34.20 -33.97
CA LEU A 717 20.27 -33.88 -33.37
C LEU A 717 20.35 -34.36 -31.91
N ILE A 718 19.28 -34.21 -31.14
CA ILE A 718 19.21 -34.72 -29.76
C ILE A 718 19.23 -36.25 -29.74
N GLN A 719 18.48 -36.92 -30.63
CA GLN A 719 18.50 -38.38 -30.74
C GLN A 719 19.87 -38.91 -31.17
N GLY A 720 20.57 -38.19 -32.06
CA GLY A 720 21.93 -38.52 -32.48
C GLY A 720 22.94 -38.46 -31.34
N ILE A 721 22.88 -37.41 -30.50
CA ILE A 721 23.78 -37.25 -29.34
C ILE A 721 23.56 -38.37 -28.31
N VAL A 722 22.31 -38.70 -28.01
CA VAL A 722 21.97 -39.79 -27.06
C VAL A 722 22.41 -41.15 -27.62
N GLY A 723 22.20 -41.40 -28.91
CA GLY A 723 22.66 -42.61 -29.58
C GLY A 723 24.18 -42.77 -29.55
N PHE A 724 24.92 -41.70 -29.81
CA PHE A 724 26.39 -41.69 -29.76
C PHE A 724 26.93 -41.86 -28.34
N GLY A 725 26.29 -41.23 -27.34
CA GLY A 725 26.62 -41.38 -25.94
C GLY A 725 26.45 -42.83 -25.45
N CYS A 726 25.31 -43.45 -25.76
CA CYS A 726 25.06 -44.86 -25.43
C CYS A 726 26.03 -45.81 -26.16
N TRP A 727 26.37 -45.53 -27.42
CA TRP A 727 27.35 -46.32 -28.17
C TRP A 727 28.76 -46.20 -27.59
N GLY A 728 29.19 -44.99 -27.23
CA GLY A 728 30.48 -44.71 -26.59
C GLY A 728 30.64 -45.42 -25.25
N ILE A 729 29.62 -45.36 -24.38
CA ILE A 729 29.62 -46.05 -23.08
C ILE A 729 29.67 -47.56 -23.26
N ARG A 730 28.93 -48.11 -24.23
CA ARG A 730 28.91 -49.55 -24.52
C ARG A 730 30.25 -50.05 -25.09
N ASN A 731 30.92 -49.26 -25.93
CA ASN A 731 32.25 -49.59 -26.45
C ASN A 731 33.35 -49.45 -25.37
N TRP A 732 33.23 -48.45 -24.50
CA TRP A 732 34.13 -48.28 -23.35
C TRP A 732 34.04 -49.46 -22.37
N TRP A 733 32.82 -49.93 -22.07
CA TRP A 733 32.60 -51.15 -21.27
C TRP A 733 33.15 -52.42 -21.92
N LYS A 734 33.06 -52.55 -23.25
CA LYS A 734 33.66 -53.69 -23.96
C LYS A 734 35.19 -53.67 -23.91
N ARG A 735 35.83 -52.50 -24.01
CA ARG A 735 37.30 -52.39 -23.91
C ARG A 735 37.82 -52.66 -22.48
N ARG A 736 37.06 -52.33 -21.44
CA ARG A 736 37.47 -52.61 -20.04
C ARG A 736 37.46 -54.10 -19.65
N ARG A 737 36.72 -54.97 -20.35
CA ARG A 737 36.76 -56.42 -20.07
C ARG A 737 38.06 -57.12 -20.46
N ILE A 738 38.92 -56.48 -21.26
CA ILE A 738 40.19 -57.06 -21.69
C ILE A 738 41.33 -56.79 -20.67
N HIS A 739 41.19 -55.78 -19.81
CA HIS A 739 42.22 -55.42 -18.83
C HIS A 739 42.05 -56.00 -17.42
N SER A 740 40.97 -56.76 -17.14
CA SER A 740 40.75 -57.36 -15.81
C SER A 740 41.39 -58.75 -15.62
N LYS A 741 42.39 -59.11 -16.44
CA LYS A 741 43.16 -60.37 -16.30
C LYS A 741 44.64 -60.18 -15.96
N ILE A 742 45.09 -58.94 -15.68
CA ILE A 742 46.45 -58.66 -15.19
C ILE A 742 46.37 -57.59 -14.10
N LEU A 743 45.88 -58.01 -12.94
CA LEU A 743 46.00 -57.48 -11.58
C LEU A 743 45.13 -58.39 -10.70
#